data_AF-A0A415P7M2-F1
#
_entry.id   AF-A0A415P7M2-F1
#
_cell.length_a   1.000
_cell.length_b   1.000
_cell.length_c   1.000
_cell.angle_alpha   90.00
_cell.angle_beta   90.00
_cell.angle_gamma   90.00
#
_symmetry.space_group_name_H-M   'P 1'
#
loop_
_entity.id
_entity.type
_entity.pdbx_description
1 polymer ?
#
loop_
_entity_poly.entity_id
_entity_poly.type
_entity_poly.pdbx_seq_one_letter_code
_entity_poly.pdbx_strand_id
1 'polypeptide(L)'
;MEGFLMKKTWIALSLLIAFSASSLLPMQAKEAALPKDERYHLVNTSEKGEYELLNTYDSYTEAEKNFQRLSKKYNNLGITYGDSFLQVEQGVVAFPTNSDCSLNTDYILDETNTNGYLNGCYGGDAAFLEYDSYTNQIKFKISGVVAWSDATALTVYPIEKLPNVSSFIVKDGILYHQLKSSATSPSFSSVLPLSKAPSYLKESTTYYSYDTHYFYEAYDQLIKDERLATHQHAINAKKPYYNYYQYLDHRSTTDYTPKQIQSYFKQNLGFQANITNFYDTDNYVHDILTQSLLYGNSEAFFQYQNQFGANALMMLSLSLNESALGKSYIAYNKNNLFGHAAFDSSAEESASRYQSVAASVYSHALHYLSESYLNPEAFQYYGGYFGNKAGGMNVAYASDSYWGEKAASYFMRMDRDMGYQDENNYQLGIAQGQAVKVYASASKKAKLLYTTEEGYDASFILQKKIKNKSGTWYQVQSDIALTKSKESIQDGSYPFATSIGYVKADDIDVITGAEKAANKSYLPITFDAVDGSFYPNTSSITLFVEKGQMPVILDPIKENALFDGWDITLEPATNALTYKATYKHIKNIEVIEKPQTKYNLGDTLNLKHGKIRVTFEDGSSKEVALNNDMVSGFHNDQSGKQRLTITYGGSTTYYDIEMDNQQEERINDVKKQAAHVIKTYMGKVGLNSEALDELIRLRNQLGQFDMQVLPRDQIRVIDRILQENLEPRYSVIIKDDTYDMQVSGLSIALQGESSFLNNIMPKTLRLDVSNDIPKEEKQFVEKVAKANGMNVASYLAIEGTDDFSTLKLQSQLVYSIQKPKKDIDHRIYSVYYISGKDIYQLPTTQSKNRIVFPNDKLGHYAVVWKHADSITHSKDFQEVNTIEQNGKDYIKVYILLPCIIILLTLALLALILYMRKRKIKPFKA
;
A
#
# COMPACT_ATOMS: atom_id res chain seq x y z
N MET A 1 25.14 -28.14 86.24
CA MET A 1 25.54 -27.98 84.83
C MET A 1 25.06 -26.60 84.41
N GLU A 2 25.85 -25.57 84.67
CA GLU A 2 26.87 -25.07 83.71
C GLU A 2 26.24 -24.94 82.31
N GLY A 3 25.95 -23.77 81.78
CA GLY A 3 26.34 -22.42 82.14
C GLY A 3 26.65 -21.70 80.84
N PHE A 4 25.75 -20.84 80.37
CA PHE A 4 26.09 -19.60 79.66
C PHE A 4 24.85 -18.74 79.42
N LEU A 5 25.06 -17.42 79.45
CA LEU A 5 24.19 -16.27 79.19
C LEU A 5 23.63 -15.53 80.42
N MET A 6 24.48 -14.65 80.95
CA MET A 6 24.16 -13.57 81.88
C MET A 6 23.87 -12.24 81.15
N LYS A 7 22.68 -11.68 81.47
CA LYS A 7 22.35 -10.30 81.94
C LYS A 7 22.74 -9.08 81.07
N LYS A 8 21.78 -8.27 80.59
CA LYS A 8 20.88 -7.26 81.25
C LYS A 8 21.58 -6.00 81.79
N THR A 9 21.15 -4.83 81.30
CA THR A 9 20.78 -3.53 81.98
C THR A 9 20.64 -2.45 80.88
N TRP A 10 19.54 -1.72 80.61
CA TRP A 10 18.50 -0.92 81.32
C TRP A 10 18.92 0.52 81.73
N ILE A 11 18.37 1.50 80.97
CA ILE A 11 17.61 2.73 81.38
C ILE A 11 18.23 4.15 81.26
N ALA A 12 17.52 4.94 80.42
CA ALA A 12 17.10 6.36 80.46
C ALA A 12 18.05 7.53 80.19
N LEU A 13 17.64 8.35 79.20
CA LEU A 13 17.08 9.71 79.42
C LEU A 13 16.31 10.15 78.14
N SER A 14 14.97 10.34 78.21
CA SER A 14 14.26 11.64 78.10
C SER A 14 14.31 12.28 76.70
N LEU A 15 13.23 12.66 76.01
CA LEU A 15 12.01 13.37 76.43
C LEU A 15 10.95 13.28 75.29
N LEU A 16 9.68 13.39 75.69
CA LEU A 16 8.41 13.60 74.99
C LEU A 16 8.50 14.17 73.54
N ILE A 17 7.66 13.77 72.57
CA ILE A 17 6.20 13.98 72.54
C ILE A 17 5.48 12.78 71.89
N ALA A 18 4.60 12.12 72.64
CA ALA A 18 3.60 11.20 72.11
C ALA A 18 2.31 11.37 72.94
N PHE A 19 1.23 11.85 72.33
CA PHE A 19 -0.14 11.30 72.40
C PHE A 19 -1.15 12.29 71.81
N SER A 20 -1.46 12.11 70.52
CA SER A 20 -2.83 12.22 69.97
C SER A 20 -2.80 11.73 68.52
N ALA A 21 -2.82 10.40 68.33
CA ALA A 21 -3.03 9.79 67.03
C ALA A 21 -4.03 8.64 67.19
N SER A 22 -5.30 9.02 67.31
CA SER A 22 -6.42 8.14 67.01
C SER A 22 -6.44 7.87 65.51
N SER A 23 -6.11 6.62 65.15
CA SER A 23 -6.54 5.90 63.94
C SER A 23 -6.61 6.69 62.62
N LEU A 24 -5.48 6.74 61.90
CA LEU A 24 -5.48 6.75 60.44
C LEU A 24 -4.52 5.67 59.98
N LEU A 25 -5.07 4.50 59.63
CA LEU A 25 -4.35 3.52 58.83
C LEU A 25 -4.05 4.17 57.47
N PRO A 26 -2.85 4.03 56.89
CA PRO A 26 -2.65 4.36 55.50
C PRO A 26 -3.49 3.37 54.68
N MET A 27 -4.57 3.87 54.09
CA MET A 27 -5.35 3.11 53.14
C MET A 27 -4.46 2.88 51.92
N GLN A 28 -3.94 1.66 51.81
CA GLN A 28 -3.41 1.12 50.56
C GLN A 28 -4.58 1.12 49.56
N ALA A 29 -4.70 2.16 48.74
CA ALA A 29 -5.66 2.21 47.66
C ALA A 29 -5.15 1.29 46.53
N LYS A 30 -5.71 0.09 46.52
CA LYS A 30 -5.69 -0.87 45.40
C LYS A 30 -6.43 -0.26 44.21
N GLU A 31 -6.00 -0.61 43.00
CA GLU A 31 -6.77 -0.45 41.75
C GLU A 31 -8.27 -0.68 41.98
N ALA A 32 -9.06 0.39 41.99
CA ALA A 32 -10.49 0.28 41.89
C ALA A 32 -10.81 0.13 40.39
N ALA A 33 -11.28 -1.05 39.98
CA ALA A 33 -11.96 -1.16 38.70
C ALA A 33 -13.12 -0.15 38.66
N LEU A 34 -13.38 0.46 37.49
CA LEU A 34 -14.53 1.37 37.35
C LEU A 34 -15.80 0.61 37.76
N PRO A 35 -16.69 1.23 38.56
CA PRO A 35 -17.92 0.57 38.94
C PRO A 35 -18.76 0.27 37.70
N LYS A 36 -19.34 -0.93 37.63
CA LYS A 36 -20.24 -1.36 36.54
C LYS A 36 -21.69 -1.29 37.00
N ASP A 37 -22.10 -0.13 37.50
CA ASP A 37 -23.46 0.14 37.94
C ASP A 37 -24.12 1.22 37.05
N GLU A 38 -25.43 1.40 37.16
CA GLU A 38 -26.21 2.38 36.39
C GLU A 38 -26.20 3.77 37.04
N ARG A 39 -25.03 4.21 37.53
CA ARG A 39 -24.84 5.53 38.15
C ARG A 39 -23.66 6.27 37.57
N TYR A 40 -23.58 7.56 37.91
CA TYR A 40 -22.52 8.45 37.46
C TYR A 40 -21.43 8.56 38.51
N HIS A 41 -20.19 8.28 38.14
CA HIS A 41 -19.06 8.32 39.06
C HIS A 41 -18.12 9.45 38.70
N LEU A 42 -17.75 10.25 39.70
CA LEU A 42 -16.65 11.19 39.57
C LEU A 42 -15.35 10.48 39.92
N VAL A 43 -14.43 10.41 38.97
CA VAL A 43 -13.20 9.62 39.05
C VAL A 43 -12.00 10.50 38.74
N ASN A 44 -10.92 10.36 39.50
CA ASN A 44 -9.61 10.90 39.15
C ASN A 44 -8.77 9.78 38.51
N THR A 45 -8.18 10.04 37.35
CA THR A 45 -7.16 9.17 36.76
C THR A 45 -5.80 9.71 37.13
N SER A 46 -5.00 8.92 37.86
CA SER A 46 -3.64 9.29 38.26
C SER A 46 -2.65 9.25 37.08
N GLU A 47 -1.45 9.83 37.26
CA GLU A 47 -0.36 9.79 36.26
C GLU A 47 0.05 8.36 35.84
N LYS A 48 -0.18 7.36 36.70
CA LYS A 48 0.08 5.94 36.41
C LYS A 48 -1.09 5.25 35.72
N GLY A 49 -2.17 5.98 35.44
CA GLY A 49 -3.42 5.45 34.91
C GLY A 49 -4.28 4.74 35.96
N GLU A 50 -3.98 4.79 37.26
CA GLU A 50 -4.85 4.18 38.29
C GLU A 50 -6.08 5.07 38.56
N TYR A 51 -7.25 4.45 38.76
CA TYR A 51 -8.50 5.15 39.03
C TYR A 51 -8.74 5.34 40.54
N GLU A 52 -9.14 6.56 40.91
CA GLU A 52 -9.59 6.93 42.24
C GLU A 52 -11.06 7.38 42.16
N LEU A 53 -11.97 6.58 42.73
CA LEU A 53 -13.39 6.93 42.83
C LEU A 53 -13.58 8.02 43.90
N LEU A 54 -14.00 9.21 43.49
CA LEU A 54 -14.17 10.35 44.39
C LEU A 54 -15.58 10.45 44.96
N ASN A 55 -16.59 10.26 44.11
CA ASN A 55 -17.99 10.28 44.53
C ASN A 55 -18.90 9.61 43.49
N THR A 56 -20.13 9.29 43.88
CA THR A 56 -21.15 8.71 42.99
C THR A 56 -22.46 9.50 43.06
N TYR A 57 -23.14 9.63 41.93
CA TYR A 57 -24.35 10.42 41.75
C TYR A 57 -25.40 9.65 40.94
N ASP A 58 -26.67 9.91 41.23
CA ASP A 58 -27.80 9.29 40.52
C ASP A 58 -28.15 10.05 39.22
N SER A 59 -27.56 11.22 38.98
CA SER A 59 -27.79 12.02 37.77
C SER A 59 -26.50 12.64 37.21
N TYR A 60 -26.41 12.72 35.88
CA TYR A 60 -25.28 13.36 35.20
C TYR A 60 -25.13 14.83 35.62
N THR A 61 -26.23 15.58 35.72
CA THR A 61 -26.22 16.99 36.10
C THR A 61 -25.58 17.25 37.48
N GLU A 62 -25.74 16.33 38.44
CA GLU A 62 -25.09 16.47 39.76
C GLU A 62 -23.60 16.14 39.71
N ALA A 63 -23.23 15.11 38.94
CA ALA A 63 -21.84 14.76 38.67
C ALA A 63 -21.11 15.91 37.96
N GLU A 64 -21.73 16.51 36.94
CA GLU A 64 -21.20 17.61 36.15
C GLU A 64 -20.95 18.88 36.98
N LYS A 65 -21.90 19.27 37.84
CA LYS A 65 -21.71 20.41 38.76
C LYS A 65 -20.49 20.21 39.66
N ASN A 66 -20.28 18.98 40.16
CA ASN A 66 -19.12 18.67 40.98
C ASN A 66 -17.84 18.54 40.18
N PHE A 67 -17.90 18.02 38.96
CA PHE A 67 -16.79 18.01 38.01
C PHE A 67 -16.28 19.43 37.77
N GLN A 68 -17.16 20.37 37.42
CA GLN A 68 -16.79 21.78 37.20
C GLN A 68 -16.18 22.42 38.45
N ARG A 69 -16.73 22.14 39.65
CA ARG A 69 -16.21 22.66 40.94
C ARG A 69 -14.83 22.12 41.31
N LEU A 70 -14.51 20.91 40.87
CA LEU A 70 -13.29 20.18 41.20
C LEU A 70 -12.27 20.15 40.06
N SER A 71 -12.61 20.74 38.90
CA SER A 71 -11.70 20.84 37.76
C SER A 71 -10.36 21.43 38.17
N LYS A 72 -9.27 20.84 37.64
CA LYS A 72 -7.86 21.18 37.90
C LYS A 72 -7.38 20.96 39.34
N LYS A 73 -8.18 20.33 40.20
CA LYS A 73 -7.74 19.93 41.56
C LYS A 73 -7.16 18.52 41.62
N TYR A 74 -7.34 17.76 40.56
CA TYR A 74 -6.90 16.38 40.41
C TYR A 74 -6.02 16.27 39.16
N ASN A 75 -5.38 15.12 38.95
CA ASN A 75 -4.51 14.92 37.79
C ASN A 75 -5.33 14.96 36.49
N ASN A 76 -6.37 14.14 36.43
CA ASN A 76 -7.30 14.13 35.31
C ASN A 76 -8.68 13.68 35.79
N LEU A 77 -9.54 14.66 36.07
CA LEU A 77 -10.88 14.40 36.55
C LEU A 77 -11.77 13.90 35.40
N GLY A 78 -12.71 13.01 35.68
CA GLY A 78 -13.68 12.52 34.71
C GLY A 78 -14.99 12.07 35.34
N ILE A 79 -16.02 11.95 34.51
CA ILE A 79 -17.33 11.38 34.84
C ILE A 79 -17.48 10.09 34.04
N THR A 80 -17.71 8.98 34.73
CA THR A 80 -18.03 7.70 34.09
C THR A 80 -19.49 7.32 34.32
N TYR A 81 -20.07 6.55 33.40
CA TYR A 81 -21.33 5.84 33.58
C TYR A 81 -21.07 4.36 33.24
N GLY A 82 -21.23 3.49 34.24
CA GLY A 82 -20.61 2.17 34.18
C GLY A 82 -19.08 2.27 34.00
N ASP A 83 -18.53 1.45 33.11
CA ASP A 83 -17.09 1.39 32.81
C ASP A 83 -16.63 2.31 31.66
N SER A 84 -17.50 3.21 31.19
CA SER A 84 -17.21 4.17 30.12
C SER A 84 -17.11 5.59 30.62
N PHE A 85 -16.12 6.35 30.13
CA PHE A 85 -16.05 7.79 30.37
C PHE A 85 -17.04 8.51 29.47
N LEU A 86 -17.83 9.41 30.07
CA LEU A 86 -18.64 10.39 29.36
C LEU A 86 -17.93 11.73 29.26
N GLN A 87 -17.23 12.14 30.33
CA GLN A 87 -16.54 13.43 30.42
C GLN A 87 -15.16 13.24 31.05
N VAL A 88 -14.15 13.99 30.61
CA VAL A 88 -12.79 13.93 31.15
C VAL A 88 -12.00 15.20 30.82
N GLU A 89 -11.13 15.65 31.72
CA GLU A 89 -10.35 16.89 31.51
C GLU A 89 -9.33 16.74 30.38
N GLN A 90 -8.61 15.61 30.32
CA GLN A 90 -7.67 15.29 29.25
C GLN A 90 -8.07 13.95 28.64
N GLY A 91 -8.80 14.01 27.55
CA GLY A 91 -9.39 12.84 26.92
C GLY A 91 -9.04 12.69 25.44
N VAL A 92 -9.06 11.44 25.00
CA VAL A 92 -8.94 11.05 23.62
C VAL A 92 -10.18 10.27 23.23
N VAL A 93 -10.81 10.65 22.12
CA VAL A 93 -11.86 9.84 21.49
C VAL A 93 -11.20 8.77 20.64
N ALA A 94 -11.59 7.53 20.82
CA ALA A 94 -11.22 6.40 19.97
C ALA A 94 -12.40 6.05 19.05
N PHE A 95 -12.14 6.00 17.75
CA PHE A 95 -13.14 5.62 16.75
C PHE A 95 -13.22 4.09 16.59
N PRO A 96 -14.42 3.56 16.33
CA PRO A 96 -14.61 2.13 16.12
C PRO A 96 -13.98 1.68 14.80
N THR A 97 -13.56 0.42 14.75
CA THR A 97 -12.95 -0.21 13.57
C THR A 97 -13.48 -1.62 13.37
N ASN A 98 -13.50 -2.11 12.13
CA ASN A 98 -13.73 -3.51 11.78
C ASN A 98 -12.60 -4.05 10.89
N SER A 99 -12.53 -5.37 10.72
CA SER A 99 -11.39 -6.04 10.07
C SER A 99 -11.21 -5.72 8.58
N ASP A 100 -12.28 -5.37 7.89
CA ASP A 100 -12.32 -5.00 6.48
C ASP A 100 -12.33 -3.47 6.27
N CYS A 101 -12.27 -2.69 7.36
CA CYS A 101 -12.28 -1.23 7.35
C CYS A 101 -13.48 -0.59 6.61
N SER A 102 -14.63 -1.28 6.59
CA SER A 102 -15.87 -0.77 6.00
C SER A 102 -16.71 0.10 6.96
N LEU A 103 -16.37 0.14 8.25
CA LEU A 103 -17.12 0.89 9.25
C LEU A 103 -16.73 2.38 9.28
N ASN A 104 -17.68 3.26 8.92
CA ASN A 104 -17.54 4.70 9.09
C ASN A 104 -18.24 5.19 10.36
N THR A 105 -17.77 6.32 10.89
CA THR A 105 -18.42 7.11 11.94
C THR A 105 -18.93 8.40 11.33
N ASP A 106 -20.24 8.62 11.42
CA ASP A 106 -20.88 9.86 11.00
C ASP A 106 -20.74 10.94 12.08
N TYR A 107 -20.65 12.20 11.66
CA TYR A 107 -20.58 13.35 12.55
C TYR A 107 -21.31 14.56 11.98
N ILE A 108 -21.56 15.55 12.83
CA ILE A 108 -22.11 16.86 12.47
C ILE A 108 -21.06 17.92 12.82
N LEU A 109 -20.69 18.77 11.86
CA LEU A 109 -19.77 19.87 12.10
C LEU A 109 -20.38 20.88 13.08
N ASP A 110 -19.59 21.30 14.07
CA ASP A 110 -20.02 22.23 15.12
C ASP A 110 -20.33 23.63 14.57
N GLU A 111 -19.56 24.09 13.58
CA GLU A 111 -19.66 25.44 13.03
C GLU A 111 -20.82 25.59 12.03
N THR A 112 -21.01 24.60 11.14
CA THR A 112 -21.94 24.70 10.01
C THR A 112 -23.20 23.86 10.17
N ASN A 113 -23.23 22.95 11.16
CA ASN A 113 -24.30 21.96 11.33
C ASN A 113 -24.52 21.08 10.07
N THR A 114 -23.46 20.81 9.31
CA THR A 114 -23.49 19.90 8.16
C THR A 114 -22.98 18.52 8.52
N ASN A 115 -23.51 17.49 7.86
CA ASN A 115 -23.08 16.11 8.06
C ASN A 115 -21.71 15.86 7.42
N GLY A 116 -20.90 15.04 8.07
CA GLY A 116 -19.66 14.48 7.54
C GLY A 116 -19.44 13.07 8.07
N TYR A 117 -18.36 12.43 7.62
CA TYR A 117 -18.02 11.06 8.01
C TYR A 117 -16.51 10.84 8.01
N LEU A 118 -16.08 9.85 8.80
CA LEU A 118 -14.69 9.40 8.86
C LEU A 118 -14.60 7.89 9.13
N ASN A 119 -13.40 7.33 9.07
CA ASN A 119 -13.16 5.90 9.32
C ASN A 119 -11.98 5.68 10.28
N GLY A 120 -12.26 4.94 11.37
CA GLY A 120 -11.30 4.71 12.45
C GLY A 120 -10.07 3.89 12.06
N CYS A 121 -10.12 3.09 10.97
CA CYS A 121 -8.95 2.34 10.51
C CYS A 121 -7.81 3.26 10.05
N TYR A 122 -8.15 4.45 9.57
CA TYR A 122 -7.18 5.37 8.96
C TYR A 122 -6.84 6.58 9.84
N GLY A 123 -7.70 6.91 10.80
CA GLY A 123 -7.49 7.87 11.88
C GLY A 123 -8.24 7.42 13.13
N GLY A 124 -7.53 6.74 14.03
CA GLY A 124 -8.13 6.01 15.15
C GLY A 124 -8.37 6.84 16.41
N ASP A 125 -7.86 8.07 16.47
CA ASP A 125 -7.94 8.92 17.65
C ASP A 125 -8.22 10.40 17.32
N ALA A 126 -8.91 11.09 18.24
CA ALA A 126 -9.24 12.52 18.19
C ALA A 126 -9.14 13.17 19.57
N ALA A 127 -8.99 14.50 19.61
CA ALA A 127 -9.10 15.25 20.86
C ALA A 127 -10.54 15.24 21.36
N PHE A 128 -10.76 14.80 22.60
CA PHE A 128 -12.07 14.91 23.26
C PHE A 128 -12.27 16.33 23.79
N LEU A 129 -13.39 16.97 23.43
CA LEU A 129 -13.69 18.35 23.82
C LEU A 129 -14.82 18.41 24.85
N GLU A 130 -15.95 17.75 24.58
CA GLU A 130 -17.16 17.87 25.41
C GLU A 130 -18.08 16.66 25.25
N TYR A 131 -18.93 16.41 26.24
CA TYR A 131 -20.09 15.53 26.12
C TYR A 131 -21.35 16.31 26.47
N ASP A 132 -22.33 16.24 25.58
CA ASP A 132 -23.65 16.83 25.78
C ASP A 132 -24.64 15.73 26.20
N SER A 133 -25.06 15.79 27.47
CA SER A 133 -26.03 14.85 28.04
C SER A 133 -27.46 15.00 27.50
N TYR A 134 -27.81 16.11 26.84
CA TYR A 134 -29.14 16.33 26.27
C TYR A 134 -29.29 15.64 24.93
N THR A 135 -28.27 15.75 24.08
CA THR A 135 -28.23 15.12 22.75
C THR A 135 -27.56 13.75 22.76
N ASN A 136 -26.90 13.40 23.86
CA ASN A 136 -26.05 12.22 24.00
C ASN A 136 -24.93 12.17 22.94
N GLN A 137 -24.28 13.31 22.71
CA GLN A 137 -23.23 13.46 21.71
C GLN A 137 -21.88 13.81 22.36
N ILE A 138 -20.81 13.40 21.70
CA ILE A 138 -19.43 13.79 22.04
C ILE A 138 -18.92 14.78 20.99
N LYS A 139 -18.40 15.90 21.47
CA LYS A 139 -17.65 16.88 20.68
C LYS A 139 -16.18 16.49 20.64
N PHE A 140 -15.59 16.47 19.45
CA PHE A 140 -14.18 16.13 19.25
C PHE A 140 -13.53 17.00 18.17
N LYS A 141 -12.19 17.02 18.13
CA LYS A 141 -11.42 17.60 17.02
C LYS A 141 -10.55 16.56 16.33
N ILE A 142 -10.65 16.51 15.00
CA ILE A 142 -9.85 15.65 14.13
C ILE A 142 -9.69 16.28 12.75
N SER A 143 -8.49 16.16 12.15
CA SER A 143 -8.20 16.60 10.78
C SER A 143 -8.72 18.01 10.44
N GLY A 144 -8.55 18.94 11.39
CA GLY A 144 -8.96 20.34 11.26
C GLY A 144 -10.40 20.64 11.72
N VAL A 145 -11.30 19.66 11.72
CA VAL A 145 -12.71 19.90 12.06
C VAL A 145 -13.03 19.67 13.52
N VAL A 146 -13.96 20.47 14.03
CA VAL A 146 -14.63 20.26 15.31
C VAL A 146 -16.04 19.73 15.02
N ALA A 147 -16.38 18.57 15.58
CA ALA A 147 -17.60 17.86 15.23
C ALA A 147 -18.23 17.12 16.41
N TRP A 148 -19.51 16.79 16.26
CA TRP A 148 -20.33 16.01 17.19
C TRP A 148 -20.68 14.65 16.60
N SER A 149 -20.59 13.59 17.41
CA SER A 149 -21.10 12.26 17.03
C SER A 149 -21.77 11.57 18.22
N ASP A 150 -22.56 10.53 17.97
CA ASP A 150 -23.28 9.77 19.00
C ASP A 150 -22.28 9.18 20.01
N ALA A 151 -22.49 9.48 21.29
CA ALA A 151 -21.62 9.00 22.35
C ALA A 151 -21.56 7.47 22.43
N THR A 152 -22.61 6.76 21.99
CA THR A 152 -22.66 5.29 21.99
C THR A 152 -21.81 4.66 20.88
N ALA A 153 -21.45 5.42 19.84
CA ALA A 153 -20.60 4.95 18.75
C ALA A 153 -19.10 5.10 19.06
N LEU A 154 -18.76 5.84 20.12
CA LEU A 154 -17.40 6.26 20.45
C LEU A 154 -16.94 5.72 21.80
N THR A 155 -15.63 5.70 22.01
CA THR A 155 -15.05 5.42 23.33
C THR A 155 -14.14 6.56 23.74
N VAL A 156 -14.33 7.10 24.95
CA VAL A 156 -13.46 8.12 25.53
C VAL A 156 -12.47 7.47 26.49
N TYR A 157 -11.19 7.77 26.31
CA TYR A 157 -10.12 7.35 27.20
C TYR A 157 -9.48 8.57 27.87
N PRO A 158 -9.22 8.54 29.19
CA PRO A 158 -8.23 9.42 29.79
C PRO A 158 -6.87 9.19 29.12
N ILE A 159 -6.12 10.26 28.86
CA ILE A 159 -4.84 10.14 28.14
C ILE A 159 -3.85 9.19 28.83
N GLU A 160 -3.85 9.12 30.17
CA GLU A 160 -2.97 8.24 30.96
C GLU A 160 -3.26 6.75 30.77
N LYS A 161 -4.41 6.40 30.19
CA LYS A 161 -4.74 5.02 29.83
C LYS A 161 -4.22 4.60 28.46
N LEU A 162 -3.73 5.55 27.67
CA LEU A 162 -3.22 5.29 26.34
C LEU A 162 -1.69 5.25 26.34
N PRO A 163 -1.06 4.34 25.58
CA PRO A 163 0.38 4.29 25.49
C PRO A 163 0.97 5.51 24.78
N ASN A 164 0.27 6.00 23.75
CA ASN A 164 0.55 7.21 22.99
C ASN A 164 -0.67 7.57 22.12
N VAL A 165 -0.62 8.74 21.47
CA VAL A 165 -1.65 9.29 20.57
C VAL A 165 -1.02 9.68 19.24
N SER A 166 -1.84 10.00 18.23
CA SER A 166 -1.33 10.57 16.99
C SER A 166 -0.51 11.84 17.29
N SER A 167 0.68 11.93 16.70
CA SER A 167 1.68 12.92 17.08
C SER A 167 2.69 13.19 15.98
N PHE A 168 3.49 14.22 16.15
CA PHE A 168 4.46 14.68 15.16
C PHE A 168 5.87 14.62 15.72
N ILE A 169 6.82 14.25 14.86
CA ILE A 169 8.25 14.23 15.17
C ILE A 169 9.04 14.82 14.01
N VAL A 170 10.21 15.38 14.32
CA VAL A 170 11.21 15.74 13.31
C VAL A 170 12.30 14.68 13.29
N LYS A 171 12.65 14.22 12.09
CA LYS A 171 13.76 13.30 11.85
C LYS A 171 14.44 13.64 10.53
N ASP A 172 15.77 13.75 10.54
CA ASP A 172 16.57 14.04 9.35
C ASP A 172 16.11 15.33 8.64
N GLY A 173 15.69 16.33 9.43
CA GLY A 173 15.16 17.60 8.94
C GLY A 173 13.77 17.54 8.27
N ILE A 174 13.07 16.40 8.35
CA ILE A 174 11.71 16.19 7.81
C ILE A 174 10.71 16.11 8.97
N LEU A 175 9.56 16.76 8.82
CA LEU A 175 8.42 16.61 9.72
C LEU A 175 7.63 15.36 9.35
N TYR A 176 7.36 14.51 10.33
CA TYR A 176 6.55 13.30 10.20
C TYR A 176 5.30 13.38 11.06
N HIS A 177 4.18 12.87 10.54
CA HIS A 177 2.97 12.60 11.29
C HIS A 177 2.88 11.10 11.59
N GLN A 178 2.85 10.74 12.87
CA GLN A 178 2.68 9.37 13.36
C GLN A 178 1.20 9.15 13.68
N LEU A 179 0.54 8.30 12.91
CA LEU A 179 -0.91 8.09 12.98
C LEU A 179 -1.28 6.81 13.73
N LYS A 180 -2.38 6.88 14.48
CA LYS A 180 -3.04 5.72 15.10
C LYS A 180 -4.11 5.17 14.16
N SER A 181 -4.23 3.85 14.08
CA SER A 181 -5.45 3.15 13.62
C SER A 181 -6.23 2.52 14.79
N SER A 182 -5.65 2.57 15.98
CA SER A 182 -6.25 2.12 17.23
C SER A 182 -5.60 2.91 18.37
N ALA A 183 -6.42 3.61 19.16
CA ALA A 183 -5.93 4.43 20.26
C ALA A 183 -5.18 3.62 21.34
N THR A 184 -5.57 2.36 21.56
CA THR A 184 -5.03 1.51 22.64
C THR A 184 -3.78 0.73 22.27
N SER A 185 -3.46 0.62 20.97
CA SER A 185 -2.21 0.00 20.50
C SER A 185 -1.03 0.90 20.84
N PRO A 186 0.16 0.39 21.22
CA PRO A 186 1.37 1.22 21.33
C PRO A 186 1.97 1.60 19.97
N SER A 187 1.63 0.87 18.90
CA SER A 187 2.24 1.01 17.58
C SER A 187 1.58 2.10 16.75
N PHE A 188 2.32 2.71 15.83
CA PHE A 188 1.75 3.61 14.81
C PHE A 188 1.40 2.82 13.54
N SER A 189 0.22 3.07 12.98
CA SER A 189 -0.22 2.41 11.74
C SER A 189 0.45 3.02 10.50
N SER A 190 0.78 4.31 10.58
CA SER A 190 1.46 5.03 9.52
C SER A 190 2.39 6.10 10.10
N VAL A 191 3.52 6.33 9.43
CA VAL A 191 4.45 7.42 9.75
C VAL A 191 4.70 8.19 8.46
N LEU A 192 3.98 9.28 8.29
CA LEU A 192 3.88 10.03 7.03
C LEU A 192 4.88 11.19 7.01
N PRO A 193 5.85 11.21 6.08
CA PRO A 193 6.67 12.40 5.87
C PRO A 193 5.83 13.49 5.22
N LEU A 194 5.80 14.69 5.81
CA LEU A 194 4.95 15.80 5.36
C LEU A 194 5.72 16.84 4.54
N SER A 195 6.77 17.43 5.13
CA SER A 195 7.57 18.49 4.51
C SER A 195 8.93 18.63 5.20
N LYS A 196 9.78 19.54 4.72
CA LYS A 196 10.93 20.01 5.50
C LYS A 196 10.45 20.62 6.80
N ALA A 197 11.03 20.20 7.91
CA ALA A 197 10.61 20.64 9.23
C ALA A 197 10.78 22.16 9.37
N PRO A 198 9.72 22.88 9.79
CA PRO A 198 9.84 24.27 10.21
C PRO A 198 10.89 24.42 11.31
N SER A 199 11.66 25.51 11.28
CA SER A 199 12.79 25.72 12.21
C SER A 199 12.43 25.73 13.70
N TYR A 200 11.16 25.94 14.06
CA TYR A 200 10.67 25.89 15.44
C TYR A 200 10.35 24.48 15.93
N LEU A 201 10.19 23.49 15.05
CA LEU A 201 10.07 22.08 15.41
C LEU A 201 11.47 21.45 15.49
N LYS A 202 11.74 20.73 16.57
CA LYS A 202 13.06 20.17 16.88
C LYS A 202 13.02 18.65 16.87
N GLU A 203 14.16 18.05 16.52
CA GLU A 203 14.35 16.61 16.69
C GLU A 203 14.27 16.21 18.18
N SER A 204 13.96 14.94 18.44
CA SER A 204 13.81 14.38 19.79
C SER A 204 12.68 15.01 20.63
N THR A 205 11.76 15.75 20.01
CA THR A 205 10.55 16.29 20.66
C THR A 205 9.31 15.73 19.97
N THR A 206 8.32 15.33 20.78
CA THR A 206 7.01 14.91 20.30
C THR A 206 6.07 16.11 20.36
N TYR A 207 5.36 16.38 19.26
CA TYR A 207 4.38 17.44 19.18
C TYR A 207 2.98 16.88 18.94
N TYR A 208 1.96 17.57 19.43
CA TYR A 208 0.55 17.22 19.27
C TYR A 208 -0.17 18.26 18.43
N SER A 209 -1.07 17.81 17.57
CA SER A 209 -1.95 18.65 16.75
C SER A 209 -3.05 17.80 16.12
N TYR A 210 -4.32 18.24 16.19
CA TYR A 210 -5.42 17.60 15.45
C TYR A 210 -5.93 18.44 14.28
N ASP A 211 -5.38 19.64 14.05
CA ASP A 211 -5.57 20.42 12.80
C ASP A 211 -4.35 20.38 11.88
N THR A 212 -3.21 19.89 12.36
CA THR A 212 -1.91 19.86 11.67
C THR A 212 -1.34 21.25 11.37
N HIS A 213 -1.92 22.31 11.93
CA HIS A 213 -1.52 23.70 11.71
C HIS A 213 -0.84 24.29 12.93
N TYR A 214 -1.34 23.98 14.12
CA TYR A 214 -0.83 24.46 15.40
C TYR A 214 -0.29 23.31 16.22
N PHE A 215 0.96 23.45 16.68
CA PHE A 215 1.69 22.39 17.37
C PHE A 215 1.88 22.70 18.85
N TYR A 216 1.76 21.67 19.69
CA TYR A 216 1.88 21.75 21.14
C TYR A 216 2.88 20.71 21.65
N GLU A 217 3.69 21.05 22.64
CA GLU A 217 4.60 20.09 23.31
C GLU A 217 3.90 19.33 24.45
N ALA A 218 2.74 19.82 24.90
CA ALA A 218 1.97 19.25 26.00
C ALA A 218 0.50 19.10 25.61
N TYR A 219 -0.06 17.91 25.84
CA TYR A 219 -1.42 17.56 25.41
C TYR A 219 -2.50 18.31 26.18
N ASP A 220 -2.27 18.61 27.46
CA ASP A 220 -3.18 19.41 28.29
C ASP A 220 -3.38 20.82 27.71
N GLN A 221 -2.32 21.43 27.18
CA GLN A 221 -2.38 22.74 26.54
C GLN A 221 -3.13 22.69 25.21
N LEU A 222 -2.94 21.63 24.41
CA LEU A 222 -3.73 21.39 23.20
C LEU A 222 -5.23 21.35 23.56
N ILE A 223 -5.65 20.44 24.45
CA ILE A 223 -7.07 20.28 24.81
C ILE A 223 -7.67 21.57 25.38
N LYS A 224 -6.92 22.30 26.19
CA LYS A 224 -7.33 23.59 26.73
C LYS A 224 -7.59 24.61 25.62
N ASP A 225 -6.68 24.71 24.65
CA ASP A 225 -6.79 25.65 23.54
C ASP A 225 -7.93 25.29 22.59
N GLU A 226 -8.12 24.00 22.30
CA GLU A 226 -9.23 23.54 21.46
C GLU A 226 -10.61 23.83 22.07
N ARG A 227 -10.78 23.61 23.38
CA ARG A 227 -12.03 23.95 24.07
C ARG A 227 -12.31 25.45 24.14
N LEU A 228 -11.27 26.28 24.12
CA LEU A 228 -11.38 27.73 24.16
C LEU A 228 -11.39 28.37 22.76
N ALA A 229 -11.34 27.56 21.70
CA ALA A 229 -11.19 28.02 20.31
C ALA A 229 -10.06 29.05 20.16
N THR A 230 -8.88 28.72 20.71
CA THR A 230 -7.70 29.59 20.70
C THR A 230 -6.43 28.79 20.44
N HIS A 231 -5.30 29.46 20.23
CA HIS A 231 -3.99 28.83 19.98
C HIS A 231 -2.88 29.48 20.81
N GLN A 232 -3.22 30.10 21.95
CA GLN A 232 -2.29 30.88 22.75
C GLN A 232 -1.08 30.09 23.26
N HIS A 233 -1.24 28.79 23.47
CA HIS A 233 -0.19 27.89 23.97
C HIS A 233 0.50 27.11 22.85
N ALA A 234 0.05 27.24 21.60
CA ALA A 234 0.74 26.65 20.45
C ALA A 234 2.13 27.29 20.28
N ILE A 235 3.14 26.48 19.99
CA ILE A 235 4.52 26.98 19.77
C ILE A 235 4.60 27.94 18.57
N ASN A 236 3.65 27.80 17.64
CA ASN A 236 3.54 28.59 16.42
C ASN A 236 2.22 29.39 16.36
N ALA A 237 1.68 29.81 17.51
CA ALA A 237 0.43 30.57 17.66
C ALA A 237 0.24 31.73 16.67
N LYS A 238 1.33 32.41 16.31
CA LYS A 238 1.32 33.60 15.42
C LYS A 238 1.41 33.27 13.93
N LYS A 239 1.86 32.06 13.59
CA LYS A 239 2.10 31.65 12.21
C LYS A 239 1.75 30.16 12.06
N PRO A 240 0.51 29.83 11.70
CA PRO A 240 0.13 28.45 11.46
C PRO A 240 1.01 27.83 10.37
N TYR A 241 1.27 26.54 10.53
CA TYR A 241 1.94 25.74 9.52
C TYR A 241 0.92 25.28 8.49
N TYR A 242 1.27 25.35 7.21
CA TYR A 242 0.52 24.70 6.14
C TYR A 242 1.50 23.92 5.29
N ASN A 243 1.22 22.63 5.09
CA ASN A 243 2.03 21.79 4.23
C ASN A 243 1.84 22.23 2.77
N TYR A 244 2.90 22.75 2.15
CA TYR A 244 2.86 23.22 0.76
C TYR A 244 2.26 22.19 -0.20
N TYR A 245 2.64 20.92 -0.10
CA TYR A 245 2.16 19.88 -1.02
C TYR A 245 0.70 19.49 -0.79
N GLN A 246 0.17 19.70 0.42
CA GLN A 246 -1.21 19.39 0.77
C GLN A 246 -2.18 20.49 0.38
N TYR A 247 -1.70 21.74 0.40
CA TYR A 247 -2.52 22.95 0.12
C TYR A 247 -2.18 23.61 -1.23
N LEU A 248 -1.27 23.04 -2.03
CA LEU A 248 -1.08 23.47 -3.41
C LEU A 248 -2.32 23.08 -4.23
N ASP A 249 -2.86 24.05 -4.97
CA ASP A 249 -4.01 23.82 -5.84
C ASP A 249 -3.62 23.11 -7.15
N HIS A 250 -4.50 22.24 -7.65
CA HIS A 250 -4.35 21.51 -8.91
C HIS A 250 -4.21 22.44 -10.13
N ARG A 251 -4.65 23.71 -10.06
CA ARG A 251 -4.39 24.74 -11.08
C ARG A 251 -2.94 25.22 -11.14
N SER A 252 -2.03 24.56 -10.44
CA SER A 252 -0.58 24.70 -10.62
C SER A 252 -0.04 23.81 -11.76
N THR A 253 1.22 24.02 -12.15
CA THR A 253 1.95 23.14 -13.06
C THR A 253 3.27 22.73 -12.45
N THR A 254 3.65 21.46 -12.61
CA THR A 254 4.98 20.98 -12.30
C THR A 254 6.00 21.38 -13.38
N ASP A 255 7.26 21.57 -12.97
CA ASP A 255 8.38 21.84 -13.88
C ASP A 255 9.10 20.54 -14.33
N TYR A 256 8.74 19.39 -13.77
CA TYR A 256 9.31 18.10 -14.16
C TYR A 256 8.85 17.66 -15.56
N THR A 257 9.61 16.74 -16.15
CA THR A 257 9.33 16.14 -17.46
C THR A 257 8.98 14.65 -17.35
N PRO A 258 8.27 14.05 -18.32
CA PRO A 258 8.03 12.60 -18.36
C PRO A 258 9.32 11.78 -18.21
N LYS A 259 10.43 12.25 -18.80
CA LYS A 259 11.75 11.60 -18.70
C LYS A 259 12.31 11.58 -17.27
N GLN A 260 12.10 12.64 -16.50
CA GLN A 260 12.50 12.68 -15.09
C GLN A 260 11.62 11.73 -14.26
N ILE A 261 10.32 11.68 -14.51
CA ILE A 261 9.41 10.72 -13.86
C ILE A 261 9.80 9.28 -14.16
N GLN A 262 10.07 8.96 -15.42
CA GLN A 262 10.54 7.64 -15.84
C GLN A 262 11.87 7.27 -15.17
N SER A 263 12.75 8.25 -14.96
CA SER A 263 14.00 8.06 -14.23
C SER A 263 13.75 7.80 -12.74
N TYR A 264 12.84 8.55 -12.11
CA TYR A 264 12.41 8.34 -10.72
C TYR A 264 11.81 6.94 -10.52
N PHE A 265 10.90 6.48 -11.39
CA PHE A 265 10.35 5.12 -11.32
C PHE A 265 11.45 4.05 -11.33
N LYS A 266 12.45 4.21 -12.19
CA LYS A 266 13.55 3.24 -12.30
C LYS A 266 14.56 3.33 -11.16
N GLN A 267 14.85 4.54 -10.69
CA GLN A 267 15.93 4.80 -9.74
C GLN A 267 15.48 4.70 -8.29
N ASN A 268 14.28 5.21 -7.98
CA ASN A 268 13.76 5.34 -6.62
C ASN A 268 12.72 4.29 -6.29
N LEU A 269 11.85 3.92 -7.24
CA LEU A 269 10.82 2.88 -7.03
C LEU A 269 11.22 1.48 -7.52
N GLY A 270 12.33 1.38 -8.26
CA GLY A 270 12.87 0.10 -8.74
C GLY A 270 12.14 -0.51 -9.94
N PHE A 271 11.19 0.20 -10.55
CA PHE A 271 10.42 -0.32 -11.68
C PHE A 271 11.29 -0.48 -12.94
N GLN A 272 11.11 -1.60 -13.64
CA GLN A 272 11.84 -1.97 -14.85
C GLN A 272 10.90 -2.18 -16.06
N ALA A 273 9.61 -2.43 -15.82
CA ALA A 273 8.65 -2.73 -16.86
C ALA A 273 7.20 -2.41 -16.44
N ASN A 274 6.32 -2.41 -17.43
CA ASN A 274 4.87 -2.38 -17.25
C ASN A 274 4.35 -3.80 -16.95
N ILE A 275 3.19 -3.91 -16.28
CA ILE A 275 2.53 -5.17 -15.96
C ILE A 275 1.87 -5.73 -17.23
N THR A 276 2.21 -6.96 -17.60
CA THR A 276 1.60 -7.69 -18.74
C THR A 276 0.89 -8.97 -18.32
N ASN A 277 1.06 -9.36 -17.06
CA ASN A 277 0.29 -10.38 -16.39
C ASN A 277 0.18 -9.98 -14.92
N PHE A 278 -1.02 -10.09 -14.34
CA PHE A 278 -1.13 -9.94 -12.90
C PHE A 278 -0.54 -11.19 -12.24
N TYR A 279 0.24 -10.98 -11.19
CA TYR A 279 0.81 -12.03 -10.35
C TYR A 279 0.65 -11.56 -8.92
N ASP A 280 -0.20 -12.24 -8.17
CA ASP A 280 -0.56 -11.95 -6.79
C ASP A 280 -0.75 -13.29 -6.10
N THR A 281 -0.32 -13.34 -4.84
CA THR A 281 -0.32 -14.55 -4.05
C THR A 281 -0.98 -14.38 -2.68
N ASP A 282 -1.41 -13.17 -2.29
CA ASP A 282 -2.02 -12.99 -0.96
C ASP A 282 -2.93 -11.76 -0.75
N ASN A 283 -2.87 -10.70 -1.57
CA ASN A 283 -3.43 -9.41 -1.13
C ASN A 283 -4.01 -8.52 -2.24
N TYR A 284 -4.27 -9.05 -3.45
CA TYR A 284 -4.78 -8.29 -4.60
C TYR A 284 -3.84 -7.15 -5.04
N VAL A 285 -2.55 -7.26 -4.74
CA VAL A 285 -1.47 -6.38 -5.22
C VAL A 285 -0.43 -7.21 -5.96
N HIS A 286 0.07 -6.66 -7.05
CA HIS A 286 1.07 -7.31 -7.87
C HIS A 286 2.40 -7.53 -7.12
N ASP A 287 2.79 -8.79 -6.96
CA ASP A 287 3.95 -9.21 -6.19
C ASP A 287 5.29 -9.12 -6.95
N ILE A 288 5.29 -8.81 -8.25
CA ILE A 288 6.53 -8.51 -8.98
C ILE A 288 6.90 -7.05 -8.72
N LEU A 289 7.78 -6.82 -7.75
CA LEU A 289 8.09 -5.51 -7.19
C LEU A 289 8.67 -4.53 -8.21
N THR A 290 9.26 -5.05 -9.29
CA THR A 290 9.89 -4.31 -10.38
C THR A 290 8.93 -3.96 -11.52
N GLN A 291 7.64 -4.25 -11.40
CA GLN A 291 6.63 -3.92 -12.41
C GLN A 291 5.56 -2.98 -11.87
N SER A 292 5.04 -2.08 -12.72
CA SER A 292 3.95 -1.15 -12.39
C SER A 292 3.26 -0.65 -13.66
N LEU A 293 1.94 -0.48 -13.63
CA LEU A 293 1.18 0.13 -14.72
C LEU A 293 1.60 1.57 -15.04
N LEU A 294 2.21 2.27 -14.09
CA LEU A 294 2.69 3.64 -14.29
C LEU A 294 3.93 3.70 -15.19
N TYR A 295 4.69 2.60 -15.28
CA TYR A 295 5.91 2.54 -16.07
C TYR A 295 5.59 2.65 -17.57
N GLY A 296 6.05 3.74 -18.21
CA GLY A 296 5.75 4.04 -19.62
C GLY A 296 4.40 4.73 -19.86
N ASN A 297 3.65 5.10 -18.82
CA ASN A 297 2.33 5.74 -18.92
C ASN A 297 2.29 7.16 -18.32
N SER A 298 3.44 7.79 -18.05
CA SER A 298 3.47 9.10 -17.40
C SER A 298 3.02 10.27 -18.29
N GLU A 299 3.09 10.13 -19.63
CA GLU A 299 2.84 11.24 -20.57
C GLU A 299 1.41 11.81 -20.48
N ALA A 300 0.41 10.96 -20.24
CA ALA A 300 -0.99 11.36 -20.08
C ALA A 300 -1.16 12.43 -18.99
N PHE A 301 -0.46 12.28 -17.86
CA PHE A 301 -0.53 13.25 -16.75
C PHE A 301 -0.06 14.65 -17.18
N PHE A 302 0.97 14.73 -18.03
CA PHE A 302 1.52 16.00 -18.51
C PHE A 302 0.69 16.62 -19.63
N GLN A 303 0.10 15.80 -20.50
CA GLN A 303 -0.88 16.30 -21.46
C GLN A 303 -2.04 16.97 -20.73
N TYR A 304 -2.66 16.27 -19.77
CA TYR A 304 -3.87 16.76 -19.11
C TYR A 304 -3.60 17.89 -18.11
N GLN A 305 -2.37 18.04 -17.62
CA GLN A 305 -1.93 19.28 -16.97
C GLN A 305 -2.06 20.48 -17.88
N ASN A 306 -1.57 20.39 -19.11
CA ASN A 306 -1.57 21.52 -20.04
C ASN A 306 -2.91 21.68 -20.78
N GLN A 307 -3.76 20.64 -20.79
CA GLN A 307 -5.08 20.68 -21.42
C GLN A 307 -6.16 21.17 -20.44
N PHE A 308 -6.26 20.52 -19.27
CA PHE A 308 -7.34 20.70 -18.32
C PHE A 308 -6.92 21.43 -17.05
N GLY A 309 -5.65 21.83 -16.92
CA GLY A 309 -5.19 22.59 -15.75
C GLY A 309 -5.20 21.76 -14.47
N ALA A 310 -4.76 20.50 -14.56
CA ALA A 310 -4.64 19.57 -13.44
C ALA A 310 -3.17 19.17 -13.25
N ASN A 311 -2.54 19.61 -12.16
CA ASN A 311 -1.12 19.37 -11.92
C ASN A 311 -0.72 17.89 -12.07
N ALA A 312 0.26 17.61 -12.94
CA ALA A 312 0.65 16.24 -13.31
C ALA A 312 1.24 15.46 -12.13
N LEU A 313 2.05 16.09 -11.27
CA LEU A 313 2.62 15.43 -10.10
C LEU A 313 1.58 15.20 -9.01
N MET A 314 0.59 16.08 -8.85
CA MET A 314 -0.50 15.83 -7.90
C MET A 314 -1.34 14.64 -8.36
N MET A 315 -1.76 14.59 -9.63
CA MET A 315 -2.47 13.43 -10.19
C MET A 315 -1.63 12.15 -10.09
N LEU A 316 -0.33 12.21 -10.37
CA LEU A 316 0.56 11.07 -10.23
C LEU A 316 0.69 10.63 -8.76
N SER A 317 0.80 11.56 -7.82
CA SER A 317 0.87 11.28 -6.38
C SER A 317 -0.38 10.59 -5.88
N LEU A 318 -1.54 11.04 -6.35
CA LEU A 318 -2.80 10.42 -6.03
C LEU A 318 -2.90 9.01 -6.62
N SER A 319 -2.56 8.82 -7.90
CA SER A 319 -2.57 7.46 -8.48
C SER A 319 -1.63 6.50 -7.75
N LEU A 320 -0.45 6.94 -7.30
CA LEU A 320 0.45 6.13 -6.48
C LEU A 320 -0.22 5.69 -5.17
N ASN A 321 -1.01 6.56 -4.55
CA ASN A 321 -1.78 6.28 -3.34
C ASN A 321 -2.93 5.29 -3.59
N GLU A 322 -3.78 5.55 -4.59
CA GLU A 322 -5.01 4.80 -4.84
C GLU A 322 -4.78 3.41 -5.45
N SER A 323 -3.67 3.22 -6.17
CA SER A 323 -3.43 1.99 -6.94
C SER A 323 -2.28 1.12 -6.40
N ALA A 324 -1.83 1.35 -5.16
CA ALA A 324 -0.67 0.68 -4.59
C ALA A 324 0.57 0.80 -5.50
N LEU A 325 0.89 2.02 -5.94
CA LEU A 325 1.94 2.32 -6.91
C LEU A 325 1.70 1.75 -8.32
N GLY A 326 0.45 1.66 -8.77
CA GLY A 326 0.07 1.09 -10.08
C GLY A 326 0.08 -0.43 -10.13
N LYS A 327 -0.13 -1.08 -8.97
CA LYS A 327 0.00 -2.54 -8.78
C LYS A 327 -1.28 -3.21 -8.27
N SER A 328 -2.33 -2.47 -7.96
CA SER A 328 -3.57 -3.07 -7.47
C SER A 328 -4.28 -3.88 -8.55
N TYR A 329 -5.03 -4.91 -8.14
CA TYR A 329 -5.87 -5.72 -9.00
C TYR A 329 -6.86 -4.87 -9.81
N ILE A 330 -7.46 -3.85 -9.18
CA ILE A 330 -8.40 -2.94 -9.84
C ILE A 330 -7.69 -2.14 -10.93
N ALA A 331 -6.51 -1.60 -10.65
CA ALA A 331 -5.74 -0.85 -11.63
C ALA A 331 -5.42 -1.69 -12.86
N TYR A 332 -4.97 -2.94 -12.66
CA TYR A 332 -4.65 -3.83 -13.77
C TYR A 332 -5.90 -4.25 -14.55
N ASN A 333 -6.93 -4.80 -13.89
CA ASN A 333 -8.07 -5.36 -14.62
C ASN A 333 -8.96 -4.29 -15.27
N LYS A 334 -9.09 -3.12 -14.64
CA LYS A 334 -9.98 -2.05 -15.10
C LYS A 334 -9.26 -0.87 -15.77
N ASN A 335 -7.94 -0.95 -15.94
CA ASN A 335 -7.11 0.18 -16.39
C ASN A 335 -7.35 1.45 -15.55
N ASN A 336 -7.51 1.28 -14.23
CA ASN A 336 -8.06 2.32 -13.36
C ASN A 336 -7.11 2.67 -12.21
N LEU A 337 -6.35 3.74 -12.39
CA LEU A 337 -5.35 4.18 -11.41
C LEU A 337 -5.92 4.88 -10.17
N PHE A 338 -7.19 5.26 -10.16
CA PHE A 338 -7.78 6.13 -9.14
C PHE A 338 -8.93 5.50 -8.36
N GLY A 339 -9.34 4.27 -8.71
CA GLY A 339 -10.46 3.58 -8.06
C GLY A 339 -11.84 4.13 -8.43
N HIS A 340 -11.90 4.94 -9.48
CA HIS A 340 -13.07 5.71 -9.93
C HIS A 340 -14.03 4.89 -10.81
N ALA A 341 -15.30 5.27 -10.89
CA ALA A 341 -16.18 4.72 -11.94
C ALA A 341 -15.74 5.24 -13.31
N ALA A 342 -15.91 4.44 -14.37
CA ALA A 342 -15.52 4.82 -15.72
C ALA A 342 -16.55 5.77 -16.36
N PHE A 343 -16.08 6.90 -16.88
CA PHE A 343 -16.85 7.93 -17.60
C PHE A 343 -16.08 8.18 -18.88
N ASP A 344 -16.65 7.87 -20.05
CA ASP A 344 -16.17 8.34 -21.37
C ASP A 344 -16.97 7.70 -22.54
N SER A 345 -17.51 6.47 -22.36
CA SER A 345 -18.45 5.86 -23.31
C SER A 345 -19.42 4.89 -22.66
N SER A 346 -20.56 4.62 -23.32
CA SER A 346 -21.52 3.60 -22.86
C SER A 346 -20.89 2.21 -22.76
N ALA A 347 -19.87 1.93 -23.58
CA ALA A 347 -19.13 0.67 -23.55
C ALA A 347 -18.22 0.56 -22.31
N GLU A 348 -17.53 1.63 -21.94
CA GLU A 348 -16.67 1.67 -20.74
C GLU A 348 -17.49 1.65 -19.45
N GLU A 349 -18.61 2.38 -19.41
CA GLU A 349 -19.54 2.37 -18.28
C GLU A 349 -20.11 0.96 -18.05
N SER A 350 -20.60 0.33 -19.12
CA SER A 350 -21.12 -1.05 -19.08
C SER A 350 -20.06 -2.08 -18.68
N ALA A 351 -18.81 -1.87 -19.12
CA ALA A 351 -17.69 -2.76 -18.79
C ALA A 351 -17.07 -2.44 -17.42
N SER A 352 -17.41 -1.30 -16.80
CA SER A 352 -16.76 -0.76 -15.60
C SER A 352 -15.22 -0.76 -15.71
N ARG A 353 -14.69 -0.46 -16.91
CA ARG A 353 -13.27 -0.51 -17.28
C ARG A 353 -12.95 0.59 -18.30
N TYR A 354 -11.85 1.30 -18.09
CA TYR A 354 -11.32 2.28 -19.05
C TYR A 354 -10.65 1.60 -20.25
N GLN A 355 -10.70 2.23 -21.42
CA GLN A 355 -10.03 1.70 -22.62
C GLN A 355 -8.52 1.55 -22.42
N SER A 356 -7.89 2.48 -21.70
CA SER A 356 -6.45 2.47 -21.41
C SER A 356 -6.14 3.10 -20.05
N VAL A 357 -4.92 2.89 -19.56
CA VAL A 357 -4.41 3.63 -18.38
C VAL A 357 -4.51 5.14 -18.60
N ALA A 358 -4.15 5.64 -19.79
CA ALA A 358 -4.23 7.05 -20.14
C ALA A 358 -5.67 7.59 -20.09
N ALA A 359 -6.67 6.79 -20.48
CA ALA A 359 -8.08 7.16 -20.37
C ALA A 359 -8.52 7.37 -18.90
N SER A 360 -8.02 6.55 -17.96
CA SER A 360 -8.29 6.82 -16.54
C SER A 360 -7.70 8.14 -16.05
N VAL A 361 -6.54 8.55 -16.57
CA VAL A 361 -5.93 9.86 -16.26
C VAL A 361 -6.72 11.00 -16.90
N TYR A 362 -7.22 10.81 -18.12
CA TYR A 362 -8.13 11.76 -18.79
C TYR A 362 -9.38 12.00 -17.94
N SER A 363 -10.07 10.91 -17.60
CA SER A 363 -11.31 10.93 -16.84
C SER A 363 -11.11 11.58 -15.46
N HIS A 364 -9.98 11.28 -14.80
CA HIS A 364 -9.61 11.94 -13.55
C HIS A 364 -9.41 13.45 -13.71
N ALA A 365 -8.63 13.88 -14.71
CA ALA A 365 -8.30 15.29 -14.92
C ALA A 365 -9.51 16.14 -15.34
N LEU A 366 -10.38 15.59 -16.19
CA LEU A 366 -11.56 16.28 -16.68
C LEU A 366 -12.74 16.17 -15.69
N HIS A 367 -13.26 14.98 -15.47
CA HIS A 367 -14.53 14.78 -14.76
C HIS A 367 -14.40 14.91 -13.26
N TYR A 368 -13.37 14.29 -12.67
CA TYR A 368 -13.18 14.33 -11.23
C TYR A 368 -12.58 15.64 -10.77
N LEU A 369 -11.54 16.14 -11.44
CA LEU A 369 -10.92 17.40 -11.06
C LEU A 369 -11.67 18.61 -11.64
N SER A 370 -11.61 18.82 -12.95
CA SER A 370 -12.07 20.07 -13.56
C SER A 370 -13.57 20.33 -13.44
N GLU A 371 -14.40 19.29 -13.60
CA GLU A 371 -15.87 19.39 -13.54
C GLU A 371 -16.43 19.25 -12.12
N SER A 372 -15.65 18.72 -11.16
CA SER A 372 -16.08 18.51 -9.77
C SER A 372 -15.24 19.31 -8.75
N TYR A 373 -14.07 18.83 -8.33
CA TYR A 373 -13.30 19.44 -7.23
C TYR A 373 -12.77 20.85 -7.52
N LEU A 374 -12.70 21.26 -8.78
CA LEU A 374 -12.30 22.60 -9.24
C LEU A 374 -13.47 23.42 -9.79
N ASN A 375 -14.71 22.97 -9.57
CA ASN A 375 -15.92 23.61 -10.04
C ASN A 375 -16.80 24.04 -8.86
N PRO A 376 -16.88 25.36 -8.55
CA PRO A 376 -17.71 25.90 -7.47
C PRO A 376 -19.21 25.61 -7.56
N GLU A 377 -19.71 25.09 -8.69
CA GLU A 377 -21.10 24.67 -8.84
C GLU A 377 -21.34 23.19 -8.48
N ALA A 378 -20.27 22.40 -8.29
CA ALA A 378 -20.34 20.98 -7.96
C ALA A 378 -20.40 20.76 -6.45
N PHE A 379 -21.16 19.74 -6.00
CA PHE A 379 -21.32 19.46 -4.57
C PHE A 379 -20.03 18.96 -3.89
N GLN A 380 -19.06 18.48 -4.68
CA GLN A 380 -17.74 18.03 -4.20
C GLN A 380 -16.77 19.20 -3.96
N TYR A 381 -17.15 20.43 -4.32
CA TYR A 381 -16.24 21.57 -4.28
C TYR A 381 -16.04 22.08 -2.85
N TYR A 382 -14.85 21.81 -2.33
CA TYR A 382 -14.30 22.42 -1.11
C TYR A 382 -12.89 22.97 -1.36
N GLY A 383 -12.51 23.13 -2.64
CA GLY A 383 -11.19 23.56 -3.10
C GLY A 383 -10.41 22.48 -3.84
N GLY A 384 -9.59 22.92 -4.81
CA GLY A 384 -8.84 22.08 -5.73
C GLY A 384 -7.50 21.55 -5.23
N TYR A 385 -7.35 21.36 -3.91
CA TYR A 385 -6.12 20.91 -3.26
C TYR A 385 -6.41 19.70 -2.36
N PHE A 386 -5.40 18.89 -2.02
CA PHE A 386 -5.63 17.65 -1.26
C PHE A 386 -6.32 17.88 0.09
N GLY A 387 -5.80 18.84 0.87
CA GLY A 387 -6.46 19.35 2.07
C GLY A 387 -6.63 18.35 3.21
N ASN A 388 -7.61 18.60 4.06
CA ASN A 388 -7.98 17.82 5.25
C ASN A 388 -9.52 17.80 5.40
N LYS A 389 -10.07 17.43 6.56
CA LYS A 389 -11.54 17.48 6.72
C LYS A 389 -12.11 18.89 6.85
N ALA A 390 -11.28 19.91 7.05
CA ALA A 390 -11.67 21.30 7.13
C ALA A 390 -11.63 22.03 5.77
N GLY A 391 -11.10 21.43 4.70
CA GLY A 391 -11.10 22.03 3.36
C GLY A 391 -10.33 21.21 2.35
N GLY A 392 -10.62 21.42 1.06
CA GLY A 392 -10.03 20.70 -0.07
C GLY A 392 -10.74 19.37 -0.38
N MET A 393 -10.12 18.57 -1.24
CA MET A 393 -10.68 17.33 -1.77
C MET A 393 -11.03 16.31 -0.68
N ASN A 394 -10.24 16.22 0.39
CA ASN A 394 -10.43 15.22 1.46
C ASN A 394 -11.79 15.35 2.18
N VAL A 395 -12.46 16.51 2.11
CA VAL A 395 -13.83 16.68 2.64
C VAL A 395 -14.78 15.65 2.01
N ALA A 396 -14.77 15.53 0.67
CA ALA A 396 -15.72 14.72 -0.09
C ALA A 396 -15.12 13.49 -0.79
N TYR A 397 -13.79 13.34 -0.84
CA TYR A 397 -13.13 12.26 -1.60
C TYR A 397 -13.02 10.94 -0.82
N ALA A 398 -12.70 10.98 0.48
CA ALA A 398 -12.38 9.78 1.26
C ALA A 398 -12.94 9.82 2.68
N SER A 399 -13.26 8.65 3.25
CA SER A 399 -13.56 8.51 4.70
C SER A 399 -12.29 8.57 5.56
N ASP A 400 -11.12 8.35 4.98
CA ASP A 400 -9.84 8.49 5.65
C ASP A 400 -9.57 9.97 5.97
N SER A 401 -9.59 10.31 7.27
CA SER A 401 -9.38 11.68 7.75
C SER A 401 -8.03 12.27 7.32
N TYR A 402 -7.04 11.44 7.01
CA TYR A 402 -5.69 11.86 6.65
C TYR A 402 -5.32 11.49 5.19
N TRP A 403 -6.32 11.21 4.34
CA TRP A 403 -6.11 10.91 2.91
C TRP A 403 -5.30 12.01 2.21
N GLY A 404 -5.64 13.28 2.47
CA GLY A 404 -4.96 14.41 1.83
C GLY A 404 -3.48 14.51 2.20
N GLU A 405 -3.12 14.18 3.44
CA GLU A 405 -1.72 14.06 3.87
C GLU A 405 -1.00 12.89 3.18
N LYS A 406 -1.66 11.74 3.04
CA LYS A 406 -1.08 10.55 2.38
C LYS A 406 -0.79 10.82 0.90
N ALA A 407 -1.72 11.44 0.18
CA ALA A 407 -1.52 11.87 -1.20
C ALA A 407 -0.40 12.92 -1.32
N ALA A 408 -0.43 13.96 -0.49
CA ALA A 408 0.61 14.99 -0.44
C ALA A 408 2.00 14.43 -0.09
N SER A 409 2.05 13.38 0.72
CA SER A 409 3.29 12.70 1.12
C SER A 409 3.95 11.98 -0.07
N TYR A 410 3.18 11.44 -1.02
CA TYR A 410 3.73 10.94 -2.29
C TYR A 410 4.31 12.06 -3.14
N PHE A 411 3.62 13.20 -3.21
CA PHE A 411 4.11 14.38 -3.93
C PHE A 411 5.43 14.88 -3.35
N MET A 412 5.49 15.09 -2.04
CA MET A 412 6.70 15.51 -1.35
C MET A 412 7.86 14.54 -1.57
N ARG A 413 7.62 13.23 -1.46
CA ARG A 413 8.68 12.22 -1.68
C ARG A 413 9.22 12.29 -3.10
N MET A 414 8.35 12.35 -4.11
CA MET A 414 8.75 12.47 -5.51
C MET A 414 9.61 13.71 -5.74
N ASP A 415 9.12 14.86 -5.27
CA ASP A 415 9.83 16.12 -5.45
C ASP A 415 11.17 16.15 -4.72
N ARG A 416 11.23 15.71 -3.45
CA ARG A 416 12.47 15.56 -2.69
C ARG A 416 13.49 14.70 -3.45
N ASP A 417 13.06 13.53 -3.88
CA ASP A 417 13.91 12.53 -4.49
C ASP A 417 14.45 12.99 -5.86
N MET A 418 13.77 13.94 -6.51
CA MET A 418 14.17 14.57 -7.76
C MET A 418 14.80 15.98 -7.60
N GLY A 419 15.00 16.43 -6.36
CA GLY A 419 15.78 17.63 -6.04
C GLY A 419 14.99 18.89 -5.67
N TYR A 420 13.74 18.76 -5.24
CA TYR A 420 12.88 19.86 -4.77
C TYR A 420 12.66 20.97 -5.81
N GLN A 421 12.32 20.59 -7.05
CA GLN A 421 12.04 21.57 -8.10
C GLN A 421 10.67 22.23 -7.93
N ASP A 422 9.69 21.54 -7.34
CA ASP A 422 8.31 22.04 -7.20
C ASP A 422 8.01 22.68 -5.84
N GLU A 423 8.76 22.31 -4.79
CA GLU A 423 8.61 22.85 -3.44
C GLU A 423 8.60 24.38 -3.43
N ASN A 424 7.53 24.97 -2.88
CA ASN A 424 7.37 26.42 -2.84
C ASN A 424 7.61 27.08 -4.21
N ASN A 425 7.20 26.50 -5.32
CA ASN A 425 7.18 27.23 -6.60
C ASN A 425 6.06 28.28 -6.65
N TYR A 426 4.99 28.04 -5.91
CA TYR A 426 3.82 28.92 -5.85
C TYR A 426 3.69 29.54 -4.45
N GLN A 427 3.32 30.83 -4.40
CA GLN A 427 2.92 31.47 -3.15
C GLN A 427 1.47 31.08 -2.85
N LEU A 428 1.23 30.57 -1.63
CA LEU A 428 -0.11 30.17 -1.19
C LEU A 428 -0.70 31.24 -0.27
N GLY A 429 -1.98 31.54 -0.48
CA GLY A 429 -2.81 32.30 0.43
C GLY A 429 -3.92 31.40 0.96
N ILE A 430 -4.13 31.38 2.28
CA ILE A 430 -5.19 30.59 2.92
C ILE A 430 -6.23 31.51 3.52
N ALA A 431 -7.50 31.10 3.44
CA ALA A 431 -8.58 31.59 4.28
C ALA A 431 -9.03 30.45 5.18
N GLN A 432 -9.16 30.72 6.48
CA GLN A 432 -9.61 29.73 7.47
C GLN A 432 -11.10 29.90 7.72
N GLY A 433 -11.91 28.88 7.39
CA GLY A 433 -13.37 28.84 7.62
C GLY A 433 -14.23 29.92 6.95
N GLN A 434 -13.66 31.02 6.44
CA GLN A 434 -14.41 32.13 5.86
C GLN A 434 -14.60 31.99 4.35
N ALA A 435 -15.82 32.25 3.86
CA ALA A 435 -16.07 32.28 2.43
C ALA A 435 -15.37 33.48 1.75
N VAL A 436 -14.58 33.20 0.73
CA VAL A 436 -13.84 34.19 -0.04
C VAL A 436 -14.52 34.42 -1.39
N LYS A 437 -14.78 35.69 -1.70
CA LYS A 437 -15.34 36.11 -2.99
C LYS A 437 -14.23 36.32 -4.02
N VAL A 438 -14.34 35.64 -5.16
CA VAL A 438 -13.39 35.75 -6.27
C VAL A 438 -14.01 36.60 -7.37
N TYR A 439 -13.32 37.68 -7.75
CA TYR A 439 -13.83 38.69 -8.68
C TYR A 439 -13.09 38.67 -10.02
N ALA A 440 -13.75 39.18 -11.07
CA ALA A 440 -13.18 39.27 -12.42
C ALA A 440 -12.09 40.36 -12.56
N SER A 441 -12.03 41.34 -11.65
CA SER A 441 -11.04 42.42 -11.64
C SER A 441 -10.87 43.01 -10.24
N ALA A 442 -9.74 43.68 -9.96
CA ALA A 442 -9.49 44.41 -8.71
C ALA A 442 -10.25 45.76 -8.63
N SER A 443 -11.58 45.73 -8.67
CA SER A 443 -12.45 46.92 -8.73
C SER A 443 -13.70 46.78 -7.86
N LYS A 444 -14.18 47.90 -7.30
CA LYS A 444 -15.44 47.94 -6.52
C LYS A 444 -16.69 47.48 -7.29
N LYS A 445 -16.67 47.55 -8.63
CA LYS A 445 -17.79 47.15 -9.50
C LYS A 445 -17.50 45.85 -10.27
N ALA A 446 -16.53 45.06 -9.82
CA ALA A 446 -16.16 43.83 -10.52
C ALA A 446 -17.29 42.80 -10.49
N LYS A 447 -17.47 42.07 -11.60
CA LYS A 447 -18.30 40.86 -11.68
C LYS A 447 -17.76 39.84 -10.67
N LEU A 448 -18.65 39.30 -9.83
CA LEU A 448 -18.34 38.13 -8.99
C LEU A 448 -18.24 36.92 -9.91
N LEU A 449 -17.15 36.15 -9.78
CA LEU A 449 -16.96 34.91 -10.52
C LEU A 449 -17.57 33.75 -9.74
N TYR A 450 -17.13 33.56 -8.50
CA TYR A 450 -17.64 32.57 -7.57
C TYR A 450 -17.28 32.96 -6.12
N THR A 451 -17.80 32.20 -5.17
CA THR A 451 -17.46 32.29 -3.75
C THR A 451 -17.04 30.90 -3.28
N THR A 452 -16.02 30.79 -2.44
CA THR A 452 -15.69 29.50 -1.79
C THR A 452 -16.75 29.10 -0.77
N GLU A 453 -16.77 27.83 -0.38
CA GLU A 453 -17.73 27.33 0.60
C GLU A 453 -17.49 27.95 1.99
N GLU A 454 -18.56 28.33 2.67
CA GLU A 454 -18.51 28.89 4.04
C GLU A 454 -18.29 27.77 5.06
N GLY A 455 -17.49 28.03 6.10
CA GLY A 455 -17.15 27.05 7.14
C GLY A 455 -16.04 26.07 6.76
N TYR A 456 -15.42 26.26 5.59
CA TYR A 456 -14.28 25.47 5.13
C TYR A 456 -13.10 26.36 4.78
N ASP A 457 -11.90 25.81 4.95
CA ASP A 457 -10.66 26.43 4.53
C ASP A 457 -10.60 26.54 2.99
N ALA A 458 -9.93 27.57 2.49
CA ALA A 458 -9.65 27.75 1.08
C ALA A 458 -8.18 28.08 0.85
N SER A 459 -7.59 27.48 -0.18
CA SER A 459 -6.21 27.76 -0.61
C SER A 459 -6.20 28.37 -2.01
N PHE A 460 -5.37 29.40 -2.18
CA PHE A 460 -5.22 30.12 -3.44
C PHE A 460 -3.77 30.22 -3.86
N ILE A 461 -3.51 29.99 -5.14
CA ILE A 461 -2.23 30.36 -5.77
C ILE A 461 -2.22 31.87 -6.01
N LEU A 462 -1.37 32.59 -5.26
CA LEU A 462 -1.21 34.03 -5.39
C LEU A 462 -0.18 34.36 -6.48
N GLN A 463 -0.58 35.19 -7.45
CA GLN A 463 0.29 35.61 -8.55
C GLN A 463 0.86 37.01 -8.33
N LYS A 464 0.03 37.96 -7.89
CA LYS A 464 0.46 39.36 -7.75
C LYS A 464 -0.37 40.12 -6.73
N LYS A 465 0.31 40.94 -5.91
CA LYS A 465 -0.35 41.94 -5.05
C LYS A 465 -0.60 43.24 -5.81
N ILE A 466 -1.83 43.75 -5.75
CA ILE A 466 -2.27 44.96 -6.46
C ILE A 466 -2.82 45.96 -5.44
N LYS A 467 -2.30 47.19 -5.46
CA LYS A 467 -2.81 48.31 -4.66
C LYS A 467 -3.42 49.35 -5.58
N ASN A 468 -4.70 49.68 -5.38
CA ASN A 468 -5.39 50.70 -6.18
C ASN A 468 -6.46 51.42 -5.34
N LYS A 469 -7.25 52.31 -5.97
CA LYS A 469 -8.31 53.09 -5.29
C LYS A 469 -9.43 52.23 -4.69
N SER A 470 -9.54 50.97 -5.09
CA SER A 470 -10.52 49.99 -4.61
C SER A 470 -9.99 49.16 -3.44
N GLY A 471 -8.73 49.35 -3.00
CA GLY A 471 -8.11 48.64 -1.89
C GLY A 471 -6.87 47.84 -2.30
N THR A 472 -6.49 46.88 -1.46
CA THR A 472 -5.40 45.93 -1.73
C THR A 472 -6.01 44.59 -2.11
N TRP A 473 -5.52 44.02 -3.21
CA TRP A 473 -6.04 42.80 -3.82
C TRP A 473 -4.89 41.85 -4.12
N TYR A 474 -5.19 40.56 -4.19
CA TYR A 474 -4.34 39.56 -4.83
C TYR A 474 -4.98 39.11 -6.14
N GLN A 475 -4.19 39.06 -7.20
CA GLN A 475 -4.49 38.27 -8.39
C GLN A 475 -4.21 36.80 -8.07
N VAL A 476 -5.17 35.93 -8.34
CA VAL A 476 -5.09 34.49 -8.04
C VAL A 476 -5.31 33.67 -9.30
N GLN A 477 -4.70 32.48 -9.36
CA GLN A 477 -5.13 31.46 -10.32
C GLN A 477 -6.53 31.00 -9.91
N SER A 478 -7.49 31.05 -10.84
CA SER A 478 -8.90 30.80 -10.54
C SER A 478 -9.26 29.32 -10.70
N ASP A 479 -10.02 28.73 -9.78
CA ASP A 479 -10.50 27.35 -9.91
C ASP A 479 -11.29 27.13 -11.20
N ILE A 480 -12.16 28.08 -11.57
CA ILE A 480 -12.88 28.04 -12.85
C ILE A 480 -12.02 28.49 -14.03
N ALA A 481 -12.19 27.82 -15.17
CA ALA A 481 -11.59 28.21 -16.44
C ALA A 481 -12.27 29.46 -17.02
N LEU A 482 -11.48 30.43 -17.51
CA LEU A 482 -12.03 31.71 -18.00
C LEU A 482 -11.47 32.10 -19.35
N THR A 483 -12.34 32.65 -20.19
CA THR A 483 -11.97 33.38 -21.41
C THR A 483 -11.30 34.72 -21.09
N LYS A 484 -10.72 35.38 -22.10
CA LYS A 484 -10.20 36.76 -21.98
C LYS A 484 -11.26 37.76 -21.48
N SER A 485 -12.52 37.54 -21.83
CA SER A 485 -13.68 38.35 -21.43
C SER A 485 -14.25 37.98 -20.06
N LYS A 486 -13.64 37.05 -19.32
CA LYS A 486 -14.10 36.60 -17.98
C LYS A 486 -15.46 35.90 -18.00
N GLU A 487 -15.69 35.14 -19.06
CA GLU A 487 -16.76 34.15 -19.16
C GLU A 487 -16.21 32.74 -18.91
N SER A 488 -17.00 31.90 -18.24
CA SER A 488 -16.64 30.52 -17.91
C SER A 488 -16.47 29.67 -19.16
N ILE A 489 -15.51 28.75 -19.12
CA ILE A 489 -15.28 27.74 -20.15
C ILE A 489 -15.78 26.40 -19.62
N GLN A 490 -16.58 25.69 -20.42
CA GLN A 490 -17.30 24.49 -20.01
C GLN A 490 -16.84 23.21 -20.73
N ASP A 491 -15.84 23.30 -21.62
CA ASP A 491 -15.29 22.15 -22.35
C ASP A 491 -14.11 21.48 -21.64
N GLY A 492 -13.88 21.84 -20.36
CA GLY A 492 -12.76 21.39 -19.54
C GLY A 492 -11.43 22.10 -19.81
N SER A 493 -11.27 22.79 -20.94
CA SER A 493 -10.00 23.42 -21.27
C SER A 493 -9.62 24.52 -20.28
N TYR A 494 -8.34 24.58 -19.90
CA TYR A 494 -7.87 25.52 -18.89
C TYR A 494 -6.78 26.46 -19.39
N PRO A 495 -7.14 27.62 -19.97
CA PRO A 495 -6.18 28.64 -20.38
C PRO A 495 -5.61 29.40 -19.17
N PHE A 496 -4.51 28.91 -18.59
CA PHE A 496 -3.86 29.48 -17.39
C PHE A 496 -3.76 31.02 -17.40
N ALA A 497 -3.35 31.60 -18.53
CA ALA A 497 -3.14 33.05 -18.67
C ALA A 497 -4.41 33.90 -18.54
N THR A 498 -5.59 33.33 -18.81
CA THR A 498 -6.88 34.05 -18.75
C THR A 498 -7.74 33.62 -17.58
N SER A 499 -7.56 32.40 -17.07
CA SER A 499 -8.15 31.82 -15.86
C SER A 499 -7.60 32.44 -14.57
N ILE A 500 -7.60 33.78 -14.49
CA ILE A 500 -7.17 34.56 -13.32
C ILE A 500 -8.36 35.27 -12.68
N GLY A 501 -8.40 35.24 -11.35
CA GLY A 501 -9.37 35.93 -10.51
C GLY A 501 -8.71 36.95 -9.58
N TYR A 502 -9.50 37.63 -8.76
CA TYR A 502 -9.02 38.61 -7.79
C TYR A 502 -9.75 38.47 -6.46
N VAL A 503 -8.99 38.41 -5.37
CA VAL A 503 -9.50 38.37 -3.99
C VAL A 503 -8.99 39.59 -3.23
N LYS A 504 -9.71 40.04 -2.19
CA LYS A 504 -9.21 41.12 -1.34
C LYS A 504 -8.09 40.59 -0.46
N ALA A 505 -7.08 41.41 -0.24
CA ALA A 505 -5.92 40.98 0.55
C ALA A 505 -6.22 40.81 2.04
N ASP A 506 -7.29 41.42 2.55
CA ASP A 506 -7.70 41.30 3.96
C ASP A 506 -8.46 39.98 4.22
N ASP A 507 -8.89 39.28 3.16
CA ASP A 507 -9.62 38.01 3.24
C ASP A 507 -8.65 36.79 3.22
N ILE A 508 -7.33 37.01 3.15
CA ILE A 508 -6.33 35.96 2.90
C ILE A 508 -5.07 36.16 3.75
N ASP A 509 -4.68 35.10 4.45
CA ASP A 509 -3.38 34.99 5.12
C ASP A 509 -2.33 34.36 4.19
N VAL A 510 -1.19 35.05 4.04
CA VAL A 510 -0.08 34.57 3.20
C VAL A 510 0.86 33.71 4.05
N ILE A 511 0.94 32.41 3.74
CA ILE A 511 1.61 31.45 4.63
C ILE A 511 2.93 30.92 4.09
N THR A 512 3.02 30.66 2.79
CA THR A 512 4.27 30.25 2.11
C THR A 512 4.82 31.37 1.23
N GLY A 513 6.14 31.35 0.99
CA GLY A 513 6.82 32.40 0.24
C GLY A 513 7.60 31.85 -0.94
N ALA A 514 7.13 32.14 -2.17
CA ALA A 514 7.94 32.21 -3.37
C ALA A 514 7.24 32.96 -4.52
N GLU A 515 8.02 33.73 -5.28
CA GLU A 515 7.53 34.68 -6.28
C GLU A 515 7.56 34.14 -7.74
N LYS A 516 7.79 32.83 -7.96
CA LYS A 516 7.94 32.28 -9.32
C LYS A 516 6.64 32.24 -10.11
N ALA A 517 5.50 31.99 -9.47
CA ALA A 517 4.18 31.98 -10.12
C ALA A 517 3.90 33.26 -10.92
N ALA A 518 4.38 34.42 -10.44
CA ALA A 518 4.23 35.72 -11.11
C ALA A 518 4.95 35.80 -12.46
N ASN A 519 5.94 34.92 -12.70
CA ASN A 519 6.80 34.93 -13.89
C ASN A 519 6.43 33.84 -14.90
N LYS A 520 5.52 32.91 -14.56
CA LYS A 520 5.07 31.87 -15.48
C LYS A 520 4.23 32.50 -16.60
N SER A 521 4.50 32.08 -17.83
CA SER A 521 3.76 32.51 -19.02
C SER A 521 3.44 31.28 -19.85
N TYR A 522 2.19 31.18 -20.30
CA TYR A 522 1.70 30.02 -21.03
C TYR A 522 1.37 30.40 -22.47
N LEU A 523 1.67 29.51 -23.40
CA LEU A 523 1.42 29.66 -24.83
C LEU A 523 0.48 28.55 -25.31
N PRO A 524 -0.52 28.88 -26.16
CA PRO A 524 -1.36 27.87 -26.77
C PRO A 524 -0.57 27.14 -27.87
N ILE A 525 -0.43 25.82 -27.72
CA ILE A 525 0.16 24.92 -28.71
C ILE A 525 -0.93 23.99 -29.18
N THR A 526 -1.26 24.05 -30.47
CA THR A 526 -2.34 23.26 -31.05
C THR A 526 -1.78 22.04 -31.76
N PHE A 527 -2.40 20.90 -31.56
CA PHE A 527 -2.12 19.65 -32.26
C PHE A 527 -3.35 19.29 -33.07
N ASP A 528 -3.15 19.09 -34.37
CA ASP A 528 -4.18 18.72 -35.34
C ASP A 528 -3.90 17.27 -35.76
N ALA A 529 -4.84 16.37 -35.46
CA ALA A 529 -4.74 14.97 -35.85
C ALA A 529 -4.99 14.78 -37.36
N VAL A 530 -5.33 15.85 -38.10
CA VAL A 530 -5.67 15.88 -39.51
C VAL A 530 -6.93 15.04 -39.77
N ASP A 531 -6.76 13.79 -40.20
CA ASP A 531 -7.82 12.83 -40.44
C ASP A 531 -7.81 11.67 -39.43
N GLY A 532 -6.99 11.77 -38.37
CA GLY A 532 -7.07 10.96 -37.17
C GLY A 532 -7.86 11.64 -36.05
N SER A 533 -7.69 11.13 -34.82
CA SER A 533 -8.35 11.64 -33.62
C SER A 533 -7.51 11.41 -32.37
N PHE A 534 -7.67 12.28 -31.38
CA PHE A 534 -7.21 12.06 -30.02
C PHE A 534 -8.36 11.51 -29.17
N TYR A 535 -8.02 10.78 -28.11
CA TYR A 535 -9.01 10.29 -27.15
C TYR A 535 -9.78 11.45 -26.47
N PRO A 536 -11.11 11.34 -26.27
CA PRO A 536 -11.94 10.21 -26.70
C PRO A 536 -12.24 10.21 -28.20
N ASN A 537 -12.50 11.39 -28.82
CA ASN A 537 -12.79 11.50 -30.27
C ASN A 537 -12.59 12.94 -30.82
N THR A 538 -11.50 13.64 -30.44
CA THR A 538 -11.27 15.04 -30.85
C THR A 538 -10.27 15.12 -32.01
N SER A 539 -10.59 15.89 -33.07
CA SER A 539 -9.67 16.09 -34.21
C SER A 539 -8.51 17.05 -33.90
N SER A 540 -8.65 17.91 -32.90
CA SER A 540 -7.59 18.82 -32.48
C SER A 540 -7.63 19.08 -30.98
N ILE A 541 -6.46 19.23 -30.37
CA ILE A 541 -6.26 19.59 -28.97
C ILE A 541 -5.39 20.85 -28.90
N THR A 542 -5.75 21.79 -28.02
CA THR A 542 -4.86 22.91 -27.68
C THR A 542 -4.36 22.76 -26.25
N LEU A 543 -3.05 22.74 -26.09
CA LEU A 543 -2.35 22.69 -24.81
C LEU A 543 -1.83 24.09 -24.43
N PHE A 544 -1.96 24.47 -23.17
CA PHE A 544 -1.43 25.71 -22.62
C PHE A 544 -0.11 25.44 -21.92
N VAL A 545 0.97 25.45 -22.70
CA VAL A 545 2.31 25.01 -22.27
C VAL A 545 3.11 26.21 -21.75
N GLU A 546 3.81 26.02 -20.64
CA GLU A 546 4.69 27.05 -20.09
C GLU A 546 5.83 27.37 -21.07
N LYS A 547 6.14 28.66 -21.23
CA LYS A 547 7.16 29.15 -22.16
C LYS A 547 8.52 28.53 -21.82
N GLY A 548 9.13 27.88 -22.82
CA GLY A 548 10.41 27.19 -22.70
C GLY A 548 10.30 25.71 -22.34
N GLN A 549 9.10 25.19 -22.05
CA GLN A 549 8.87 23.76 -21.82
C GLN A 549 8.49 23.05 -23.12
N MET A 550 8.83 21.77 -23.20
CA MET A 550 8.39 20.92 -24.31
C MET A 550 6.90 20.57 -24.14
N PRO A 551 6.08 20.69 -25.20
CA PRO A 551 4.73 20.13 -25.17
C PRO A 551 4.80 18.61 -25.05
N VAL A 552 3.89 18.04 -24.26
CA VAL A 552 3.71 16.59 -24.11
C VAL A 552 2.28 16.26 -24.51
N ILE A 553 2.13 15.35 -25.47
CA ILE A 553 0.84 14.91 -25.98
C ILE A 553 0.93 13.43 -26.33
N LEU A 554 -0.13 12.68 -26.06
CA LEU A 554 -0.28 11.30 -26.47
C LEU A 554 -0.48 11.23 -27.99
N ASP A 555 0.00 10.15 -28.58
CA ASP A 555 -0.11 9.92 -30.02
C ASP A 555 -1.59 9.91 -30.47
N PRO A 556 -1.96 10.62 -31.54
CA PRO A 556 -3.28 10.50 -32.14
C PRO A 556 -3.45 9.11 -32.78
N ILE A 557 -4.69 8.64 -32.83
CA ILE A 557 -5.07 7.39 -33.45
C ILE A 557 -5.74 7.67 -34.79
N LYS A 558 -5.37 6.89 -35.81
CA LYS A 558 -6.00 6.91 -37.13
C LYS A 558 -6.31 5.49 -37.56
N GLU A 559 -7.47 5.29 -38.20
CA GLU A 559 -7.85 3.99 -38.71
C GLU A 559 -6.82 3.47 -39.73
N ASN A 560 -6.33 2.24 -39.52
CA ASN A 560 -5.34 1.59 -40.37
C ASN A 560 -4.06 2.40 -40.62
N ALA A 561 -3.62 3.18 -39.63
CA ALA A 561 -2.37 3.92 -39.71
C ALA A 561 -1.76 4.16 -38.33
N LEU A 562 -0.43 4.23 -38.27
CA LEU A 562 0.29 4.62 -37.06
C LEU A 562 0.78 6.05 -37.19
N PHE A 563 0.73 6.77 -36.07
CA PHE A 563 1.40 8.05 -35.95
C PHE A 563 2.89 7.90 -36.29
N ASP A 564 3.38 8.79 -37.16
CA ASP A 564 4.76 8.82 -37.67
C ASP A 564 5.49 10.12 -37.30
N GLY A 565 4.88 10.93 -36.43
CA GLY A 565 5.41 12.21 -35.98
C GLY A 565 4.58 13.41 -36.43
N TRP A 566 5.18 14.59 -36.30
CA TRP A 566 4.57 15.86 -36.67
C TRP A 566 5.18 16.41 -37.95
N ASP A 567 4.42 17.20 -38.71
CA ASP A 567 4.84 17.87 -39.94
C ASP A 567 6.10 18.75 -39.77
N ILE A 568 6.31 19.25 -38.56
CA ILE A 568 7.52 19.96 -38.13
C ILE A 568 8.04 19.36 -36.82
N THR A 569 9.33 19.49 -36.56
CA THR A 569 9.95 18.97 -35.32
C THR A 569 9.38 19.69 -34.10
N LEU A 570 9.02 18.92 -33.06
CA LEU A 570 8.60 19.48 -31.77
C LEU A 570 9.73 20.30 -31.15
N GLU A 571 9.40 21.49 -30.68
CA GLU A 571 10.34 22.43 -30.04
C GLU A 571 9.74 22.95 -28.72
N PRO A 572 10.57 23.48 -27.80
CA PRO A 572 10.06 24.11 -26.60
C PRO A 572 9.13 25.29 -26.94
N ALA A 573 8.07 25.47 -26.16
CA ALA A 573 7.06 26.49 -26.40
C ALA A 573 7.68 27.90 -26.35
N THR A 574 7.88 28.53 -27.51
CA THR A 574 8.41 29.90 -27.61
C THR A 574 7.39 30.87 -28.20
N ASN A 575 6.54 30.39 -29.10
CA ASN A 575 5.42 31.10 -29.70
C ASN A 575 4.22 30.14 -29.82
N ALA A 576 3.03 30.67 -30.08
CA ALA A 576 1.89 29.85 -30.46
C ALA A 576 2.18 29.15 -31.80
N LEU A 577 1.91 27.85 -31.88
CA LEU A 577 2.23 27.02 -33.03
C LEU A 577 1.19 25.90 -33.19
N THR A 578 1.01 25.43 -34.41
CA THR A 578 0.16 24.28 -34.73
C THR A 578 1.01 23.18 -35.35
N TYR A 579 0.94 21.98 -34.78
CA TYR A 579 1.55 20.77 -35.31
C TYR A 579 0.49 19.90 -35.97
N LYS A 580 0.79 19.34 -37.13
CA LYS A 580 -0.11 18.43 -37.86
C LYS A 580 0.46 17.03 -37.87
N ALA A 581 -0.37 16.05 -37.50
CA ALA A 581 0.05 14.66 -37.44
C ALA A 581 0.39 14.11 -38.83
N THR A 582 1.46 13.32 -38.91
CA THR A 582 1.79 12.47 -40.05
C THR A 582 1.57 11.01 -39.68
N TYR A 583 1.28 10.18 -40.68
CA TYR A 583 0.93 8.78 -40.45
C TYR A 583 1.57 7.84 -41.46
N LYS A 584 1.90 6.65 -40.97
CA LYS A 584 2.35 5.52 -41.77
C LYS A 584 1.23 4.48 -41.88
N HIS A 585 0.74 4.23 -43.09
CA HIS A 585 -0.39 3.34 -43.34
C HIS A 585 -0.05 1.87 -43.07
N ILE A 586 -0.93 1.22 -42.31
CA ILE A 586 -0.85 -0.19 -41.96
C ILE A 586 -1.58 -1.00 -43.04
N LYS A 587 -0.87 -1.98 -43.61
CA LYS A 587 -1.44 -2.96 -44.53
C LYS A 587 -2.18 -4.07 -43.77
N ASN A 588 -1.57 -4.61 -42.71
CA ASN A 588 -2.23 -5.57 -41.82
C ASN A 588 -1.52 -5.65 -40.45
N ILE A 589 -2.23 -6.21 -39.47
CA ILE A 589 -1.65 -6.68 -38.21
C ILE A 589 -1.98 -8.17 -38.02
N GLU A 590 -1.00 -8.94 -37.55
CA GLU A 590 -1.13 -10.40 -37.33
C GLU A 590 -0.59 -10.81 -35.96
N VAL A 591 -1.27 -11.72 -35.27
CA VAL A 591 -0.75 -12.33 -34.04
C VAL A 591 0.32 -13.35 -34.42
N ILE A 592 1.57 -13.06 -34.09
CA ILE A 592 2.71 -13.95 -34.38
C ILE A 592 3.06 -14.86 -33.20
N GLU A 593 2.72 -14.45 -31.98
CA GLU A 593 2.93 -15.22 -30.76
C GLU A 593 1.68 -15.05 -29.88
N LYS A 594 0.94 -16.15 -29.67
CA LYS A 594 -0.28 -16.13 -28.86
C LYS A 594 0.11 -16.21 -27.37
N PRO A 595 -0.46 -15.35 -26.51
CA PRO A 595 -0.30 -15.48 -25.07
C PRO A 595 -1.18 -16.62 -24.53
N GLN A 596 -1.48 -16.63 -23.23
CA GLN A 596 -2.35 -17.62 -22.61
C GLN A 596 -3.74 -17.63 -23.27
N THR A 597 -4.21 -18.82 -23.66
CA THR A 597 -5.51 -19.04 -24.34
C THR A 597 -6.51 -19.85 -23.53
N LYS A 598 -6.11 -20.35 -22.36
CA LYS A 598 -6.97 -21.10 -21.44
C LYS A 598 -6.91 -20.45 -20.08
N TYR A 599 -8.06 -20.21 -19.50
CA TYR A 599 -8.23 -19.50 -18.24
C TYR A 599 -9.31 -20.18 -17.42
N ASN A 600 -9.33 -19.90 -16.13
CA ASN A 600 -10.42 -20.24 -15.24
C ASN A 600 -11.20 -18.98 -14.87
N LEU A 601 -12.44 -19.15 -14.43
CA LEU A 601 -13.21 -18.03 -13.86
C LEU A 601 -12.44 -17.36 -12.70
N GLY A 602 -12.39 -16.03 -12.72
CA GLY A 602 -11.65 -15.20 -11.77
C GLY A 602 -10.21 -14.88 -12.19
N ASP A 603 -9.64 -15.61 -13.16
CA ASP A 603 -8.28 -15.34 -13.65
C ASP A 603 -8.17 -13.92 -14.23
N THR A 604 -6.97 -13.35 -14.13
CA THR A 604 -6.64 -12.08 -14.78
C THR A 604 -6.05 -12.32 -16.17
N LEU A 605 -6.27 -11.39 -17.08
CA LEU A 605 -5.68 -11.43 -18.43
C LEU A 605 -4.14 -11.55 -18.35
N ASN A 606 -3.58 -12.52 -19.07
CA ASN A 606 -2.13 -12.74 -19.14
C ASN A 606 -1.66 -12.59 -20.60
N LEU A 607 -0.91 -11.52 -20.85
CA LEU A 607 -0.40 -11.14 -22.17
C LEU A 607 1.09 -11.40 -22.32
N LYS A 608 1.73 -12.01 -21.31
CA LYS A 608 3.15 -12.30 -21.32
C LYS A 608 3.50 -13.13 -22.56
N HIS A 609 4.59 -12.75 -23.23
CA HIS A 609 5.07 -13.34 -24.49
C HIS A 609 4.16 -13.13 -25.72
N GLY A 610 2.98 -12.52 -25.57
CA GLY A 610 2.12 -12.19 -26.70
C GLY A 610 2.75 -11.13 -27.60
N LYS A 611 2.70 -11.34 -28.92
CA LYS A 611 3.22 -10.39 -29.91
C LYS A 611 2.37 -10.33 -31.17
N ILE A 612 2.31 -9.13 -31.75
CA ILE A 612 1.81 -8.89 -33.10
C ILE A 612 2.93 -8.45 -34.03
N ARG A 613 2.79 -8.76 -35.32
CA ARG A 613 3.53 -8.11 -36.40
C ARG A 613 2.62 -7.12 -37.10
N VAL A 614 3.12 -5.92 -37.32
CA VAL A 614 2.47 -4.86 -38.09
C VAL A 614 3.22 -4.73 -39.41
N THR A 615 2.53 -4.91 -40.53
CA THR A 615 3.09 -4.71 -41.87
C THR A 615 2.54 -3.41 -42.44
N PHE A 616 3.43 -2.56 -42.95
CA PHE A 616 3.07 -1.28 -43.55
C PHE A 616 2.89 -1.40 -45.07
N GLU A 617 2.24 -0.41 -45.68
CA GLU A 617 2.05 -0.39 -47.14
C GLU A 617 3.35 -0.26 -47.94
N ASP A 618 4.40 0.33 -47.35
CA ASP A 618 5.74 0.42 -47.93
C ASP A 618 6.54 -0.91 -47.89
N GLY A 619 5.94 -1.98 -47.34
CA GLY A 619 6.55 -3.30 -47.22
C GLY A 619 7.43 -3.49 -45.98
N SER A 620 7.67 -2.45 -45.17
CA SER A 620 8.34 -2.59 -43.88
C SER A 620 7.43 -3.26 -42.84
N SER A 621 8.02 -3.80 -41.77
CA SER A 621 7.25 -4.37 -40.66
C SER A 621 7.90 -4.12 -39.31
N LYS A 622 7.11 -4.18 -38.23
CA LYS A 622 7.59 -4.12 -36.84
C LYS A 622 6.86 -5.13 -35.96
N GLU A 623 7.55 -5.65 -34.96
CA GLU A 623 6.95 -6.50 -33.92
C GLU A 623 6.64 -5.68 -32.67
N VAL A 624 5.47 -5.92 -32.08
CA VAL A 624 4.98 -5.19 -30.91
C VAL A 624 4.50 -6.21 -29.87
N ALA A 625 5.00 -6.09 -28.64
CA ALA A 625 4.54 -6.91 -27.53
C ALA A 625 3.13 -6.44 -27.11
N LEU A 626 2.26 -7.40 -26.75
CA LEU A 626 0.93 -7.09 -26.25
C LEU A 626 1.00 -6.47 -24.85
N ASN A 627 0.09 -5.53 -24.60
CA ASN A 627 -0.15 -4.96 -23.28
C ASN A 627 -1.67 -4.81 -23.04
N ASN A 628 -2.04 -4.44 -21.82
CA ASN A 628 -3.45 -4.40 -21.41
C ASN A 628 -4.30 -3.36 -22.16
N ASP A 629 -3.69 -2.29 -22.66
CA ASP A 629 -4.37 -1.22 -23.41
C ASP A 629 -4.71 -1.67 -24.84
N MET A 630 -4.00 -2.66 -25.37
CA MET A 630 -4.24 -3.19 -26.72
C MET A 630 -5.38 -4.20 -26.79
N VAL A 631 -5.83 -4.77 -25.67
CA VAL A 631 -6.71 -5.94 -25.65
C VAL A 631 -8.05 -5.63 -25.00
N SER A 632 -9.13 -6.08 -25.65
CA SER A 632 -10.51 -5.98 -25.15
C SER A 632 -11.29 -7.28 -25.39
N GLY A 633 -12.44 -7.42 -24.71
CA GLY A 633 -13.32 -8.60 -24.81
C GLY A 633 -12.99 -9.72 -23.83
N PHE A 634 -12.11 -9.48 -22.84
CA PHE A 634 -11.82 -10.43 -21.77
C PHE A 634 -12.79 -10.23 -20.61
N HIS A 635 -13.52 -11.29 -20.26
CA HIS A 635 -14.47 -11.32 -19.15
C HIS A 635 -14.08 -12.43 -18.18
N ASN A 636 -13.62 -12.08 -16.99
CA ASN A 636 -13.18 -13.08 -16.01
C ASN A 636 -14.32 -13.78 -15.25
N ASP A 637 -15.55 -13.32 -15.44
CA ASP A 637 -16.77 -13.81 -14.80
C ASP A 637 -17.65 -14.68 -15.74
N GLN A 638 -17.24 -14.86 -16.99
CA GLN A 638 -18.01 -15.58 -18.02
C GLN A 638 -17.28 -16.81 -18.55
N SER A 639 -17.86 -18.00 -18.36
CA SER A 639 -17.30 -19.26 -18.85
C SER A 639 -17.52 -19.45 -20.36
N GLY A 640 -16.72 -20.31 -21.00
CA GLY A 640 -16.84 -20.65 -22.42
C GLY A 640 -15.82 -19.92 -23.31
N LYS A 641 -16.06 -19.96 -24.62
CA LYS A 641 -15.15 -19.34 -25.60
C LYS A 641 -15.36 -17.83 -25.65
N GLN A 642 -14.28 -17.07 -25.54
CA GLN A 642 -14.28 -15.63 -25.74
C GLN A 642 -13.34 -15.26 -26.88
N ARG A 643 -13.70 -14.25 -27.65
CA ARG A 643 -12.83 -13.70 -28.70
C ARG A 643 -12.23 -12.39 -28.21
N LEU A 644 -10.92 -12.38 -28.04
CA LEU A 644 -10.19 -11.19 -27.66
C LEU A 644 -9.86 -10.37 -28.91
N THR A 645 -10.13 -9.06 -28.84
CA THR A 645 -9.82 -8.10 -29.89
C THR A 645 -8.56 -7.37 -29.52
N ILE A 646 -7.54 -7.48 -30.37
CA ILE A 646 -6.30 -6.72 -30.27
C ILE A 646 -6.40 -5.52 -31.21
N THR A 647 -6.28 -4.31 -30.68
CA THR A 647 -6.31 -3.06 -31.44
C THR A 647 -4.94 -2.37 -31.39
N TYR A 648 -4.42 -1.98 -32.55
CA TYR A 648 -3.18 -1.23 -32.65
C TYR A 648 -3.15 -0.38 -33.92
N GLY A 649 -2.92 0.94 -33.79
CA GLY A 649 -2.96 1.87 -34.94
C GLY A 649 -4.28 1.86 -35.69
N GLY A 650 -5.40 1.77 -34.96
CA GLY A 650 -6.74 1.66 -35.52
C GLY A 650 -7.04 0.35 -36.29
N SER A 651 -6.07 -0.53 -36.48
CA SER A 651 -6.28 -1.87 -37.04
C SER A 651 -6.58 -2.89 -35.94
N THR A 652 -7.34 -3.94 -36.30
CA THR A 652 -7.71 -5.01 -35.36
C THR A 652 -7.27 -6.40 -35.84
N THR A 653 -6.96 -7.26 -34.89
CA THR A 653 -6.79 -8.71 -35.08
C THR A 653 -7.33 -9.44 -33.86
N TYR A 654 -7.41 -10.76 -33.92
CA TYR A 654 -8.16 -11.55 -32.94
C TYR A 654 -7.41 -12.81 -32.54
N TYR A 655 -7.65 -13.24 -31.31
CA TYR A 655 -7.39 -14.61 -30.89
C TYR A 655 -8.49 -15.09 -29.94
N ASP A 656 -8.79 -16.38 -30.01
CA ASP A 656 -9.82 -16.98 -29.17
C ASP A 656 -9.18 -17.54 -27.90
N ILE A 657 -9.90 -17.41 -26.79
CA ILE A 657 -9.59 -18.00 -25.48
C ILE A 657 -10.75 -18.87 -25.00
N GLU A 658 -10.48 -19.71 -24.01
CA GLU A 658 -11.46 -20.59 -23.37
C GLU A 658 -11.40 -20.42 -21.85
N MET A 659 -12.56 -20.11 -21.24
CA MET A 659 -12.76 -19.95 -19.80
C MET A 659 -13.43 -21.20 -19.21
N ASP A 660 -12.75 -21.88 -18.30
CA ASP A 660 -13.25 -23.06 -17.57
C ASP A 660 -13.89 -22.66 -16.23
N ASN A 661 -15.04 -23.24 -15.90
CA ASN A 661 -15.74 -23.06 -14.62
C ASN A 661 -15.60 -24.26 -13.67
N GLN A 662 -14.96 -25.35 -14.11
CA GLN A 662 -14.85 -26.57 -13.31
C GLN A 662 -13.70 -26.53 -12.30
N GLN A 663 -12.82 -25.53 -12.34
CA GLN A 663 -11.65 -25.50 -11.46
C GLN A 663 -12.02 -25.38 -9.97
N GLU A 664 -13.02 -24.56 -9.63
CA GLU A 664 -13.44 -24.38 -8.23
C GLU A 664 -14.02 -25.68 -7.65
N GLU A 665 -14.84 -26.40 -8.42
CA GLU A 665 -15.35 -27.72 -8.05
C GLU A 665 -14.19 -28.71 -7.85
N ARG A 666 -13.23 -28.77 -8.79
CA ARG A 666 -12.04 -29.62 -8.65
C ARG A 666 -11.21 -29.28 -7.42
N ILE A 667 -11.01 -28.00 -7.10
CA ILE A 667 -10.31 -27.54 -5.89
C ILE A 667 -11.04 -28.01 -4.63
N ASN A 668 -12.36 -27.85 -4.58
CA ASN A 668 -13.16 -28.27 -3.43
C ASN A 668 -13.17 -29.78 -3.25
N ASP A 669 -13.21 -30.55 -4.32
CA ASP A 669 -13.13 -32.01 -4.27
C ASP A 669 -11.76 -32.49 -3.81
N VAL A 670 -10.68 -31.88 -4.30
CA VAL A 670 -9.31 -32.17 -3.85
C VAL A 670 -9.14 -31.82 -2.37
N LYS A 671 -9.69 -30.70 -1.88
CA LYS A 671 -9.70 -30.36 -0.45
C LYS A 671 -10.41 -31.42 0.40
N LYS A 672 -11.58 -31.91 -0.05
CA LYS A 672 -12.31 -32.98 0.65
C LYS A 672 -11.53 -34.29 0.65
N GLN A 673 -10.94 -34.66 -0.49
CA GLN A 673 -10.15 -35.87 -0.62
C GLN A 673 -8.86 -35.80 0.22
N ALA A 674 -8.19 -34.66 0.25
CA ALA A 674 -7.07 -34.39 1.14
C ALA A 674 -7.44 -34.57 2.61
N ALA A 675 -8.56 -33.98 3.05
CA ALA A 675 -9.06 -34.16 4.42
C ALA A 675 -9.42 -35.61 4.74
N HIS A 676 -10.00 -36.34 3.78
CA HIS A 676 -10.27 -37.77 3.91
C HIS A 676 -8.98 -38.58 4.06
N VAL A 677 -8.01 -38.40 3.16
CA VAL A 677 -6.72 -39.08 3.20
C VAL A 677 -5.98 -38.84 4.50
N ILE A 678 -5.96 -37.59 4.99
CA ILE A 678 -5.38 -37.25 6.30
C ILE A 678 -6.07 -38.05 7.41
N LYS A 679 -7.41 -38.02 7.47
CA LYS A 679 -8.17 -38.72 8.51
C LYS A 679 -7.97 -40.24 8.47
N THR A 680 -7.88 -40.81 7.27
CA THR A 680 -7.86 -42.26 7.07
C THR A 680 -6.47 -42.86 7.19
N TYR A 681 -5.42 -42.18 6.70
CA TYR A 681 -4.09 -42.77 6.51
C TYR A 681 -2.97 -42.16 7.35
N MET A 682 -3.22 -41.08 8.11
CA MET A 682 -2.20 -40.50 8.99
C MET A 682 -1.60 -41.55 9.94
N GLY A 683 -0.28 -41.73 9.86
CA GLY A 683 0.49 -42.68 10.67
C GLY A 683 0.37 -44.15 10.26
N LYS A 684 -0.24 -44.47 9.11
CA LYS A 684 -0.34 -45.84 8.59
C LYS A 684 0.71 -46.10 7.51
N VAL A 685 1.29 -47.31 7.54
CA VAL A 685 2.26 -47.82 6.56
C VAL A 685 1.81 -49.17 6.02
N GLY A 686 2.28 -49.56 4.83
CA GLY A 686 1.99 -50.88 4.25
C GLY A 686 0.55 -51.03 3.75
N LEU A 687 0.04 -49.97 3.11
CA LEU A 687 -1.33 -49.90 2.60
C LEU A 687 -1.58 -50.91 1.45
N ASN A 688 -2.84 -51.29 1.27
CA ASN A 688 -3.26 -52.15 0.16
C ASN A 688 -3.29 -51.38 -1.18
N SER A 689 -3.45 -52.09 -2.30
CA SER A 689 -3.42 -51.48 -3.63
C SER A 689 -4.47 -50.38 -3.83
N GLU A 690 -5.68 -50.56 -3.30
CA GLU A 690 -6.77 -49.58 -3.44
C GLU A 690 -6.44 -48.26 -2.74
N ALA A 691 -5.90 -48.32 -1.52
CA ALA A 691 -5.45 -47.15 -0.78
C ALA A 691 -4.25 -46.47 -1.46
N LEU A 692 -3.31 -47.24 -2.01
CA LEU A 692 -2.18 -46.69 -2.78
C LEU A 692 -2.66 -45.96 -4.04
N ASP A 693 -3.63 -46.52 -4.76
CA ASP A 693 -4.24 -45.89 -5.94
C ASP A 693 -4.98 -44.59 -5.57
N GLU A 694 -5.59 -44.53 -4.38
CA GLU A 694 -6.19 -43.29 -3.85
C GLU A 694 -5.13 -42.22 -3.56
N LEU A 695 -4.02 -42.58 -2.93
CA LEU A 695 -2.91 -41.67 -2.65
C LEU A 695 -2.25 -41.14 -3.94
N ILE A 696 -2.06 -42.00 -4.94
CA ILE A 696 -1.51 -41.61 -6.25
C ILE A 696 -2.46 -40.62 -6.95
N ARG A 697 -3.77 -40.89 -6.92
CA ARG A 697 -4.77 -39.97 -7.50
C ARG A 697 -4.72 -38.61 -6.83
N LEU A 698 -4.73 -38.57 -5.49
CA LEU A 698 -4.63 -37.31 -4.74
C LEU A 698 -3.34 -36.56 -5.07
N ARG A 699 -2.18 -37.22 -5.07
CA ARG A 699 -0.89 -36.61 -5.43
C ARG A 699 -0.94 -35.96 -6.81
N ASN A 700 -1.42 -36.71 -7.81
CA ASN A 700 -1.50 -36.23 -9.18
C ASN A 700 -2.46 -35.04 -9.31
N GLN A 701 -3.60 -35.07 -8.61
CA GLN A 701 -4.53 -33.94 -8.57
C GLN A 701 -3.90 -32.72 -7.89
N LEU A 702 -3.22 -32.90 -6.75
CA LEU A 702 -2.57 -31.80 -6.02
C LEU A 702 -1.46 -31.12 -6.84
N GLY A 703 -0.70 -31.87 -7.64
CA GLY A 703 0.31 -31.26 -8.52
C GLY A 703 -0.25 -30.55 -9.76
N GLN A 704 -1.56 -30.59 -9.99
CA GLN A 704 -2.21 -29.80 -11.06
C GLN A 704 -2.61 -28.39 -10.60
N PHE A 705 -2.50 -28.10 -9.30
CA PHE A 705 -2.84 -26.80 -8.73
C PHE A 705 -1.62 -26.15 -8.08
N ASP A 706 -1.61 -24.83 -8.01
CA ASP A 706 -0.68 -24.12 -7.14
C ASP A 706 -0.96 -24.47 -5.67
N MET A 707 0.08 -24.59 -4.84
CA MET A 707 -0.01 -25.13 -3.47
C MET A 707 -0.94 -24.35 -2.53
N GLN A 708 -1.43 -23.18 -2.93
CA GLN A 708 -2.39 -22.41 -2.12
C GLN A 708 -3.75 -23.12 -1.96
N VAL A 709 -3.98 -24.25 -2.63
CA VAL A 709 -5.18 -25.07 -2.44
C VAL A 709 -5.29 -25.63 -1.02
N LEU A 710 -4.18 -26.00 -0.37
CA LEU A 710 -4.21 -26.61 0.96
C LEU A 710 -3.51 -25.76 2.02
N PRO A 711 -4.04 -25.72 3.26
CA PRO A 711 -3.33 -25.20 4.41
C PRO A 711 -1.97 -25.90 4.61
N ARG A 712 -0.95 -25.15 5.06
CA ARG A 712 0.43 -25.66 5.18
C ARG A 712 0.57 -26.85 6.13
N ASP A 713 -0.22 -26.90 7.19
CA ASP A 713 -0.32 -28.04 8.10
C ASP A 713 -0.83 -29.31 7.39
N GLN A 714 -1.82 -29.18 6.50
CA GLN A 714 -2.29 -30.30 5.68
C GLN A 714 -1.24 -30.76 4.68
N ILE A 715 -0.52 -29.83 4.04
CA ILE A 715 0.59 -30.15 3.12
C ILE A 715 1.64 -31.03 3.83
N ARG A 716 2.05 -30.68 5.05
CA ARG A 716 3.01 -31.48 5.84
C ARG A 716 2.52 -32.90 6.12
N VAL A 717 1.26 -33.03 6.51
CA VAL A 717 0.68 -34.35 6.85
C VAL A 717 0.55 -35.21 5.60
N ILE A 718 0.08 -34.64 4.49
CA ILE A 718 -0.03 -35.35 3.21
C ILE A 718 1.35 -35.77 2.71
N ASP A 719 2.32 -34.86 2.70
CA ASP A 719 3.69 -35.15 2.27
C ASP A 719 4.28 -36.33 3.06
N ARG A 720 4.07 -36.38 4.38
CA ARG A 720 4.46 -37.52 5.22
C ARG A 720 3.76 -38.83 4.82
N ILE A 721 2.43 -38.79 4.63
CA ILE A 721 1.65 -39.97 4.21
C ILE A 721 2.17 -40.50 2.87
N LEU A 722 2.42 -39.60 1.90
CA LEU A 722 2.90 -39.96 0.58
C LEU A 722 4.33 -40.53 0.66
N GLN A 723 5.24 -39.90 1.41
CA GLN A 723 6.63 -40.35 1.54
C GLN A 723 6.75 -41.72 2.23
N GLU A 724 5.85 -42.03 3.17
CA GLU A 724 5.82 -43.31 3.89
C GLU A 724 5.24 -44.47 3.06
N ASN A 725 4.41 -44.18 2.05
CA ASN A 725 3.59 -45.19 1.37
C ASN A 725 3.79 -45.30 -0.15
N LEU A 726 4.20 -44.23 -0.83
CA LEU A 726 4.34 -44.22 -2.29
C LEU A 726 5.76 -44.50 -2.74
N GLU A 727 5.87 -45.14 -3.91
CA GLU A 727 7.12 -45.32 -4.64
C GLU A 727 7.24 -44.27 -5.78
N PRO A 728 8.47 -43.88 -6.16
CA PRO A 728 9.73 -44.27 -5.53
C PRO A 728 9.92 -43.58 -4.19
N ARG A 729 10.45 -44.30 -3.19
CA ARG A 729 10.87 -43.68 -1.94
C ARG A 729 11.94 -42.63 -2.19
N TYR A 730 11.88 -41.53 -1.48
CA TYR A 730 12.88 -40.47 -1.56
C TYR A 730 13.86 -40.53 -0.38
N SER A 731 15.15 -40.56 -0.71
CA SER A 731 16.24 -40.29 0.21
C SER A 731 16.65 -38.83 0.06
N VAL A 732 16.08 -37.98 0.91
CA VAL A 732 16.28 -36.52 0.85
C VAL A 732 17.54 -36.13 1.63
N ILE A 733 18.41 -35.37 0.99
CA ILE A 733 19.65 -34.85 1.55
C ILE A 733 19.64 -33.34 1.43
N ILE A 734 19.52 -32.65 2.56
CA ILE A 734 19.64 -31.20 2.65
C ILE A 734 21.07 -30.90 3.13
N LYS A 735 21.83 -30.22 2.28
CA LYS A 735 23.16 -29.72 2.64
C LYS A 735 23.07 -28.22 2.85
N ASP A 736 23.05 -27.81 4.12
CA ASP A 736 22.98 -26.43 4.54
C ASP A 736 23.72 -26.24 5.87
N ASP A 737 24.74 -25.40 5.87
CA ASP A 737 25.50 -25.07 7.08
C ASP A 737 25.10 -23.70 7.67
N THR A 738 24.15 -23.00 7.05
CA THR A 738 23.85 -21.59 7.33
C THR A 738 22.43 -21.36 7.86
N TYR A 739 21.42 -21.93 7.21
CA TYR A 739 20.02 -21.55 7.43
C TYR A 739 19.18 -22.60 8.15
N ASP A 740 19.76 -23.77 8.47
CA ASP A 740 19.01 -24.92 8.97
C ASP A 740 17.77 -25.20 8.11
N MET A 741 17.94 -25.29 6.78
CA MET A 741 16.85 -25.45 5.82
C MET A 741 16.02 -26.71 6.14
N GLN A 742 14.71 -26.54 6.10
CA GLN A 742 13.73 -27.61 6.20
C GLN A 742 12.69 -27.45 5.09
N VAL A 743 12.18 -28.56 4.56
CA VAL A 743 11.24 -28.54 3.43
C VAL A 743 10.09 -29.54 3.60
N SER A 744 8.91 -29.13 3.15
CA SER A 744 7.72 -29.99 3.02
C SER A 744 7.10 -29.86 1.64
N GLY A 745 6.31 -30.86 1.26
CA GLY A 745 5.60 -30.94 -0.02
C GLY A 745 6.41 -31.61 -1.13
N LEU A 746 7.56 -32.21 -0.84
CA LEU A 746 8.43 -32.84 -1.86
C LEU A 746 7.73 -33.94 -2.62
N SER A 747 6.95 -34.80 -1.94
CA SER A 747 6.20 -35.87 -2.58
C SER A 747 5.04 -35.38 -3.45
N ILE A 748 4.63 -34.12 -3.32
CA ILE A 748 3.61 -33.50 -4.17
C ILE A 748 4.27 -32.79 -5.36
N ALA A 749 5.33 -32.03 -5.09
CA ALA A 749 6.07 -31.23 -6.06
C ALA A 749 6.87 -32.06 -7.07
N LEU A 750 7.17 -33.31 -6.74
CA LEU A 750 7.92 -34.22 -7.60
C LEU A 750 6.99 -35.26 -8.21
N GLN A 751 6.76 -35.13 -9.51
CA GLN A 751 6.09 -36.17 -10.30
C GLN A 751 6.97 -36.48 -11.52
N GLY A 752 7.27 -37.76 -11.76
CA GLY A 752 8.17 -38.15 -12.83
C GLY A 752 8.39 -39.65 -12.93
N GLU A 753 8.99 -40.08 -14.04
CA GLU A 753 9.24 -41.49 -14.33
C GLU A 753 10.29 -42.08 -13.38
N SER A 754 9.95 -43.22 -12.77
CA SER A 754 10.85 -44.02 -11.95
C SER A 754 11.77 -44.85 -12.85
N SER A 755 13.08 -44.83 -12.62
CA SER A 755 13.96 -45.79 -13.27
C SER A 755 13.76 -47.20 -12.70
N PHE A 756 14.18 -48.25 -13.43
CA PHE A 756 14.17 -49.62 -12.88
C PHE A 756 14.92 -49.74 -11.54
N LEU A 757 15.99 -48.95 -11.38
CA LEU A 757 16.78 -48.94 -10.14
C LEU A 757 15.98 -48.39 -8.95
N ASN A 758 15.02 -47.52 -9.21
CA ASN A 758 14.19 -46.86 -8.19
C ASN A 758 13.11 -47.79 -7.62
N ASN A 759 12.88 -48.97 -8.24
CA ASN A 759 12.03 -50.02 -7.68
C ASN A 759 12.77 -50.85 -6.62
N ILE A 760 14.10 -50.76 -6.56
CA ILE A 760 14.96 -51.55 -5.68
C ILE A 760 15.58 -50.66 -4.60
N MET A 761 15.86 -49.40 -4.90
CA MET A 761 16.48 -48.44 -4.00
C MET A 761 15.78 -47.07 -4.04
N PRO A 762 15.80 -46.30 -2.94
CA PRO A 762 15.26 -44.95 -2.93
C PRO A 762 15.97 -44.03 -3.94
N LYS A 763 15.21 -43.08 -4.47
CA LYS A 763 15.72 -41.99 -5.30
C LYS A 763 16.47 -40.98 -4.43
N THR A 764 17.65 -40.52 -4.85
CA THR A 764 18.40 -39.52 -4.08
C THR A 764 18.00 -38.13 -4.53
N LEU A 765 17.35 -37.38 -3.62
CA LEU A 765 17.06 -35.97 -3.81
C LEU A 765 18.03 -35.17 -2.97
N ARG A 766 18.77 -34.26 -3.61
CA ARG A 766 19.71 -33.41 -2.89
C ARG A 766 19.33 -31.95 -3.07
N LEU A 767 19.28 -31.22 -1.98
CA LEU A 767 19.14 -29.76 -1.95
C LEU A 767 20.43 -29.18 -1.36
N ASP A 768 21.15 -28.43 -2.16
CA ASP A 768 22.33 -27.70 -1.73
C ASP A 768 21.95 -26.24 -1.49
N VAL A 769 22.20 -25.77 -0.28
CA VAL A 769 21.87 -24.41 0.16
C VAL A 769 23.15 -23.63 0.41
N SER A 770 23.23 -22.43 -0.14
CA SER A 770 24.33 -21.50 0.13
C SER A 770 23.83 -20.07 0.31
N ASN A 771 24.73 -19.17 0.68
CA ASN A 771 24.48 -17.73 0.77
C ASN A 771 25.12 -16.94 -0.38
N ASP A 772 25.62 -17.63 -1.40
CA ASP A 772 26.29 -16.99 -2.52
C ASP A 772 25.35 -16.84 -3.70
N ILE A 773 25.14 -15.59 -4.10
CA ILE A 773 24.40 -15.19 -5.30
C ILE A 773 25.25 -14.14 -6.05
N PRO A 774 25.08 -13.97 -7.36
CA PRO A 774 25.85 -13.03 -8.15
C PRO A 774 25.83 -11.60 -7.60
N LYS A 775 26.97 -10.90 -7.69
CA LYS A 775 27.12 -9.53 -7.16
C LYS A 775 26.11 -8.54 -7.75
N GLU A 776 25.82 -8.65 -9.05
CA GLU A 776 24.85 -7.79 -9.74
C GLU A 776 23.43 -7.97 -9.19
N GLU A 777 23.04 -9.21 -8.90
CA GLU A 777 21.74 -9.52 -8.29
C GLU A 777 21.65 -9.00 -6.85
N LYS A 778 22.73 -9.11 -6.05
CA LYS A 778 22.79 -8.52 -4.69
C LYS A 778 22.50 -7.01 -4.74
N GLN A 779 23.19 -6.30 -5.62
CA GLN A 779 23.01 -4.85 -5.77
C GLN A 779 21.60 -4.49 -6.27
N PHE A 780 21.07 -5.28 -7.20
CA PHE A 780 19.73 -5.04 -7.73
C PHE A 780 18.63 -5.28 -6.69
N VAL A 781 18.68 -6.40 -5.96
CA VAL A 781 17.67 -6.72 -4.93
C VAL A 781 17.77 -5.79 -3.73
N GLU A 782 18.97 -5.34 -3.34
CA GLU A 782 19.14 -4.32 -2.30
C GLU A 782 18.46 -3.00 -2.68
N LYS A 783 18.60 -2.58 -3.93
CA LYS A 783 17.95 -1.38 -4.45
C LYS A 783 16.42 -1.53 -4.41
N VAL A 784 15.90 -2.66 -4.88
CA VAL A 784 14.44 -2.94 -4.87
C VAL A 784 13.91 -3.05 -3.44
N ALA A 785 14.63 -3.71 -2.53
CA ALA A 785 14.26 -3.79 -1.12
C ALA A 785 14.18 -2.39 -0.48
N LYS A 786 15.20 -1.56 -0.69
CA LYS A 786 15.22 -0.18 -0.18
C LYS A 786 14.05 0.65 -0.74
N ALA A 787 13.74 0.51 -2.03
CA ALA A 787 12.61 1.17 -2.67
C ALA A 787 11.25 0.79 -2.07
N ASN A 788 11.15 -0.42 -1.50
CA ASN A 788 9.94 -0.92 -0.83
C ASN A 788 10.01 -0.78 0.71
N GLY A 789 10.94 0.03 1.24
CA GLY A 789 11.07 0.26 2.68
C GLY A 789 11.61 -0.92 3.48
N MET A 790 12.28 -1.86 2.81
CA MET A 790 12.83 -3.08 3.39
C MET A 790 14.37 -3.03 3.42
N ASN A 791 14.96 -3.73 4.39
CA ASN A 791 16.39 -3.95 4.51
C ASN A 791 16.72 -5.42 4.17
N VAL A 792 17.83 -5.67 3.48
CA VAL A 792 18.28 -7.05 3.22
C VAL A 792 18.95 -7.60 4.48
N ALA A 793 18.52 -8.78 4.94
CA ALA A 793 19.14 -9.49 6.06
C ALA A 793 20.18 -10.52 5.59
N SER A 794 19.85 -11.29 4.55
CA SER A 794 20.70 -12.36 4.02
C SER A 794 20.30 -12.77 2.61
N TYR A 795 21.18 -13.48 1.91
CA TYR A 795 20.92 -14.06 0.59
C TYR A 795 20.90 -15.57 0.67
N LEU A 796 20.07 -16.20 -0.15
CA LEU A 796 19.87 -17.63 -0.13
C LEU A 796 19.90 -18.14 -1.58
N ALA A 797 20.76 -19.10 -1.87
CA ALA A 797 20.76 -19.84 -3.12
C ALA A 797 20.35 -21.29 -2.83
N ILE A 798 19.36 -21.80 -3.57
CA ILE A 798 18.87 -23.16 -3.44
C ILE A 798 19.08 -23.85 -4.78
N GLU A 799 19.96 -24.85 -4.80
CA GLU A 799 20.17 -25.74 -5.93
C GLU A 799 19.67 -27.14 -5.58
N GLY A 800 19.26 -27.91 -6.60
CA GLY A 800 18.72 -29.24 -6.37
C GLY A 800 19.07 -30.23 -7.47
N THR A 801 19.37 -31.45 -7.06
CA THR A 801 19.55 -32.59 -7.97
C THR A 801 18.59 -33.73 -7.63
N ASP A 802 18.14 -34.39 -8.70
CA ASP A 802 17.31 -35.58 -8.69
C ASP A 802 18.09 -36.72 -9.34
N ASP A 803 18.66 -37.60 -8.51
CA ASP A 803 19.74 -38.52 -8.86
C ASP A 803 20.87 -37.81 -9.65
N PHE A 804 20.99 -38.08 -10.95
CA PHE A 804 22.01 -37.52 -11.84
C PHE A 804 21.54 -36.27 -12.61
N SER A 805 20.30 -35.83 -12.39
CA SER A 805 19.67 -34.74 -13.14
C SER A 805 19.40 -33.53 -12.25
N THR A 806 19.14 -32.36 -12.86
CA THR A 806 18.68 -31.18 -12.12
C THR A 806 17.26 -31.43 -11.61
N LEU A 807 17.02 -31.10 -10.34
CA LEU A 807 15.70 -31.18 -9.73
C LEU A 807 14.73 -30.22 -10.42
N LYS A 808 13.57 -30.72 -10.84
CA LYS A 808 12.49 -29.93 -11.42
C LYS A 808 11.24 -30.09 -10.57
N LEU A 809 10.73 -28.97 -10.07
CA LEU A 809 9.51 -28.93 -9.29
C LEU A 809 8.33 -28.70 -10.23
N GLN A 810 7.24 -29.46 -10.04
CA GLN A 810 6.00 -29.30 -10.79
C GLN A 810 4.97 -28.47 -10.04
N SER A 811 5.09 -28.36 -8.72
CA SER A 811 4.33 -27.46 -7.88
C SER A 811 5.25 -26.86 -6.81
N GLN A 812 4.71 -25.93 -6.03
CA GLN A 812 5.49 -25.24 -5.02
C GLN A 812 6.01 -26.24 -3.93
N LEU A 813 7.09 -25.87 -3.25
CA LEU A 813 7.55 -26.45 -1.98
C LEU A 813 7.36 -25.46 -0.85
N VAL A 814 7.14 -25.95 0.37
CA VAL A 814 7.19 -25.12 1.59
C VAL A 814 8.62 -25.12 2.10
N TYR A 815 9.31 -23.99 1.97
CA TYR A 815 10.64 -23.77 2.55
C TYR A 815 10.50 -23.16 3.94
N SER A 816 11.35 -23.62 4.87
CA SER A 816 11.42 -23.10 6.23
C SER A 816 12.89 -22.92 6.59
N ILE A 817 13.30 -21.69 6.92
CA ILE A 817 14.67 -21.34 7.29
C ILE A 817 14.71 -20.71 8.68
N GLN A 818 15.82 -20.86 9.38
CA GLN A 818 16.08 -20.16 10.63
C GLN A 818 16.21 -18.66 10.38
N LYS A 819 15.65 -17.85 11.29
CA LYS A 819 15.81 -16.40 11.24
C LYS A 819 17.28 -16.00 11.37
N PRO A 820 17.73 -14.93 10.68
CA PRO A 820 19.07 -14.39 10.85
C PRO A 820 19.36 -14.03 12.32
N LYS A 821 20.53 -14.43 12.85
CA LYS A 821 20.90 -14.45 14.29
C LYS A 821 20.95 -13.10 15.04
N LYS A 822 20.54 -11.97 14.43
CA LYS A 822 20.61 -10.63 15.06
C LYS A 822 19.23 -9.99 15.16
N ASP A 823 18.80 -9.71 16.39
CA ASP A 823 17.73 -8.75 16.73
C ASP A 823 16.36 -9.09 16.10
N ILE A 824 15.75 -10.17 16.59
CA ILE A 824 14.67 -10.91 15.91
C ILE A 824 13.26 -10.43 16.29
N ASP A 825 13.08 -9.91 17.51
CA ASP A 825 11.74 -9.80 18.13
C ASP A 825 10.90 -8.64 17.57
N HIS A 826 11.54 -7.67 16.90
CA HIS A 826 10.89 -6.50 16.30
C HIS A 826 11.05 -6.43 14.78
N ARG A 827 11.29 -7.58 14.12
CA ARG A 827 11.46 -7.64 12.66
C ARG A 827 10.37 -8.48 12.00
N ILE A 828 9.68 -7.88 11.04
CA ILE A 828 8.83 -8.60 10.09
C ILE A 828 9.68 -8.90 8.86
N TYR A 829 9.79 -10.19 8.55
CA TYR A 829 10.55 -10.71 7.43
C TYR A 829 9.65 -10.99 6.22
N SER A 830 10.20 -10.76 5.05
CA SER A 830 9.66 -11.20 3.76
C SER A 830 10.76 -11.88 2.95
N VAL A 831 10.39 -12.71 1.99
CA VAL A 831 11.34 -13.36 1.09
C VAL A 831 11.09 -12.89 -0.34
N TYR A 832 12.17 -12.46 -0.99
CA TYR A 832 12.17 -12.06 -2.39
C TYR A 832 12.86 -13.14 -3.22
N TYR A 833 12.20 -13.59 -4.29
CA TYR A 833 12.79 -14.46 -5.30
C TYR A 833 13.30 -13.61 -6.48
N ILE A 834 14.53 -13.88 -6.91
CA ILE A 834 15.24 -13.11 -7.93
C ILE A 834 15.21 -13.90 -9.24
N SER A 835 14.62 -13.31 -10.28
CA SER A 835 14.52 -13.93 -11.61
C SER A 835 14.87 -12.90 -12.69
N GLY A 836 16.17 -12.75 -12.95
CA GLY A 836 16.67 -11.78 -13.92
C GLY A 836 16.35 -10.35 -13.50
N LYS A 837 15.45 -9.68 -14.23
CA LYS A 837 15.00 -8.31 -13.92
C LYS A 837 13.75 -8.26 -13.03
N ASP A 838 13.12 -9.40 -12.79
CA ASP A 838 11.92 -9.50 -11.97
C ASP A 838 12.28 -9.92 -10.54
N ILE A 839 11.76 -9.19 -9.56
CA ILE A 839 11.87 -9.52 -8.14
C ILE A 839 10.46 -9.83 -7.63
N TYR A 840 10.24 -11.09 -7.25
CA TYR A 840 8.96 -11.59 -6.76
C TYR A 840 8.95 -11.53 -5.23
N GLN A 841 7.98 -10.84 -4.65
CA GLN A 841 7.68 -10.98 -3.24
C GLN A 841 6.90 -12.28 -3.00
N LEU A 842 7.34 -13.10 -2.06
CA LEU A 842 6.69 -14.38 -1.75
C LEU A 842 5.84 -14.28 -0.48
N PRO A 843 4.71 -15.03 -0.39
CA PRO A 843 3.91 -15.15 0.83
C PRO A 843 4.74 -15.66 2.00
N THR A 844 5.08 -14.76 2.91
CA THR A 844 6.01 -15.07 3.99
C THR A 844 5.29 -15.07 5.33
N THR A 845 5.44 -16.16 6.08
CA THR A 845 5.02 -16.21 7.48
C THR A 845 6.23 -16.39 8.36
N GLN A 846 6.17 -15.90 9.60
CA GLN A 846 7.24 -16.07 10.56
C GLN A 846 6.72 -16.61 11.89
N SER A 847 7.47 -17.54 12.48
CA SER A 847 7.26 -18.03 13.83
C SER A 847 8.19 -17.29 14.80
N LYS A 848 8.44 -17.84 15.99
CA LYS A 848 9.46 -17.29 16.89
C LYS A 848 10.84 -17.34 16.24
N ASN A 849 11.26 -18.50 15.74
CA ASN A 849 12.63 -18.72 15.27
C ASN A 849 12.77 -18.93 13.76
N ARG A 850 11.69 -19.07 12.99
CA ARG A 850 11.74 -19.46 11.58
C ARG A 850 10.97 -18.52 10.65
N ILE A 851 11.39 -18.50 9.39
CA ILE A 851 10.74 -17.85 8.26
C ILE A 851 10.29 -18.96 7.30
N VAL A 852 9.02 -18.92 6.90
CA VAL A 852 8.40 -19.96 6.07
C VAL A 852 7.76 -19.33 4.83
N PHE A 853 8.15 -19.79 3.66
CA PHE A 853 7.72 -19.26 2.37
C PHE A 853 7.54 -20.40 1.35
N PRO A 854 6.47 -20.38 0.53
CA PRO A 854 6.29 -21.32 -0.56
C PRO A 854 6.95 -20.80 -1.85
N ASN A 855 7.54 -21.69 -2.66
CA ASN A 855 7.94 -21.37 -4.04
C ASN A 855 8.07 -22.64 -4.90
N ASP A 856 7.84 -22.56 -6.21
CA ASP A 856 8.04 -23.66 -7.16
C ASP A 856 9.36 -23.56 -7.93
N LYS A 857 10.18 -22.54 -7.64
CA LYS A 857 11.47 -22.34 -8.29
C LYS A 857 12.63 -22.68 -7.37
N LEU A 858 13.70 -23.20 -7.95
CA LEU A 858 15.03 -23.19 -7.37
C LEU A 858 15.77 -21.94 -7.88
N GLY A 859 16.82 -21.50 -7.18
CA GLY A 859 17.58 -20.31 -7.56
C GLY A 859 17.88 -19.37 -6.41
N HIS A 860 17.87 -18.07 -6.69
CA HIS A 860 18.39 -17.04 -5.80
C HIS A 860 17.27 -16.26 -5.10
N TYR A 861 17.51 -15.96 -3.82
CA TYR A 861 16.56 -15.31 -2.93
C TYR A 861 17.25 -14.28 -2.05
N ALA A 862 16.49 -13.29 -1.60
CA ALA A 862 16.87 -12.38 -0.53
C ALA A 862 15.85 -12.44 0.60
N VAL A 863 16.34 -12.61 1.83
CA VAL A 863 15.53 -12.44 3.03
C VAL A 863 15.61 -10.96 3.40
N VAL A 864 14.47 -10.30 3.43
CA VAL A 864 14.36 -8.86 3.73
C VAL A 864 13.54 -8.64 4.99
N TRP A 865 13.67 -7.47 5.61
CA TRP A 865 12.94 -7.14 6.83
C TRP A 865 12.63 -5.65 6.96
N LYS A 866 11.57 -5.35 7.73
CA LYS A 866 11.29 -4.03 8.29
C LYS A 866 11.00 -4.12 9.78
N HIS A 867 11.14 -3.00 10.48
CA HIS A 867 10.84 -2.92 11.91
C HIS A 867 9.33 -2.99 12.16
N ALA A 868 8.93 -3.61 13.26
CA ALA A 868 7.56 -3.59 13.77
C ALA A 868 7.56 -3.56 15.29
N ASP A 869 6.73 -2.68 15.86
CA ASP A 869 6.68 -2.43 17.30
C ASP A 869 6.17 -3.65 18.08
N SER A 870 5.24 -4.42 17.50
CA SER A 870 4.69 -5.65 18.08
C SER A 870 4.52 -6.74 17.02
N ILE A 871 4.93 -7.97 17.34
CA ILE A 871 4.79 -9.13 16.47
C ILE A 871 4.14 -10.27 17.23
N THR A 872 3.04 -10.79 16.72
CA THR A 872 2.46 -12.04 17.22
C THR A 872 3.21 -13.22 16.59
N HIS A 873 3.93 -13.99 17.43
CA HIS A 873 4.65 -15.16 16.96
C HIS A 873 3.75 -16.40 16.95
N SER A 874 3.66 -17.07 15.81
CA SER A 874 3.18 -18.45 15.75
C SER A 874 4.22 -19.41 16.36
N LYS A 875 3.77 -20.59 16.80
CA LYS A 875 4.68 -21.65 17.27
C LYS A 875 5.57 -22.11 16.12
N ASP A 876 6.80 -22.50 16.44
CA ASP A 876 7.68 -23.15 15.47
C ASP A 876 7.08 -24.51 15.07
N PHE A 877 7.07 -24.77 13.77
CA PHE A 877 6.72 -26.08 13.21
C PHE A 877 7.95 -26.65 12.50
N GLN A 878 8.17 -27.95 12.67
CA GLN A 878 9.19 -28.69 11.93
C GLN A 878 8.61 -29.16 10.60
N GLU A 879 9.32 -28.92 9.50
CA GLU A 879 8.92 -29.44 8.19
C GLU A 879 9.22 -30.94 8.07
N VAL A 880 8.69 -31.60 7.04
CA VAL A 880 8.78 -33.06 6.89
C VAL A 880 10.21 -33.54 6.71
N ASN A 881 11.00 -32.82 5.93
CA ASN A 881 12.40 -33.16 5.66
C ASN A 881 13.31 -32.12 6.33
N THR A 882 14.23 -32.61 7.15
CA THR A 882 15.18 -31.80 7.94
C THR A 882 16.59 -32.35 7.81
N ILE A 883 17.60 -31.52 8.10
CA ILE A 883 19.01 -31.91 8.06
C ILE A 883 19.30 -33.07 9.03
N GLU A 884 18.68 -33.06 10.21
CA GLU A 884 18.80 -34.14 11.21
C GLU A 884 18.27 -35.50 10.69
N GLN A 885 17.36 -35.45 9.71
CA GLN A 885 16.71 -36.62 9.11
C GLN A 885 17.24 -36.92 7.70
N ASN A 886 18.41 -36.40 7.34
CA ASN A 886 19.04 -36.63 6.03
C ASN A 886 19.15 -38.13 5.72
N GLY A 887 18.70 -38.50 4.53
CA GLY A 887 18.79 -39.84 3.99
C GLY A 887 20.21 -40.23 3.55
N LYS A 888 20.34 -41.45 3.00
CA LYS A 888 21.60 -41.94 2.42
C LYS A 888 21.75 -41.47 0.97
N ASP A 889 22.99 -41.23 0.57
CA ASP A 889 23.35 -40.94 -0.82
C ASP A 889 23.43 -42.25 -1.62
N TYR A 890 22.34 -42.60 -2.33
CA TYR A 890 22.26 -43.82 -3.13
C TYR A 890 22.91 -43.67 -4.51
N ILE A 891 23.25 -42.47 -4.95
CA ILE A 891 23.98 -42.24 -6.22
C ILE A 891 25.32 -42.98 -6.20
N LYS A 892 26.03 -42.93 -5.08
CA LYS A 892 27.28 -43.68 -4.91
C LYS A 892 27.07 -45.19 -5.00
N VAL A 893 25.94 -45.67 -4.49
CA VAL A 893 25.58 -47.09 -4.57
C VAL A 893 25.25 -47.49 -6.01
N TYR A 894 24.51 -46.65 -6.76
CA TYR A 894 24.23 -46.86 -8.19
C TYR A 894 25.51 -46.96 -9.03
N ILE A 895 26.54 -46.16 -8.74
CA ILE A 895 27.82 -46.21 -9.45
C ILE A 895 28.64 -47.46 -9.09
N LEU A 896 28.61 -47.88 -7.81
CA LEU A 896 29.44 -48.99 -7.33
C LEU A 896 28.85 -50.37 -7.66
N LEU A 897 27.53 -50.51 -7.74
CA LEU A 897 26.86 -51.81 -7.98
C LEU A 897 27.31 -52.48 -9.29
N PRO A 898 27.36 -51.79 -10.45
CA PRO A 898 27.84 -52.36 -11.71
C PRO A 898 29.32 -52.74 -11.62
N CYS A 899 30.15 -51.92 -10.96
CA CYS A 899 31.57 -52.24 -10.76
C CYS A 899 31.76 -53.53 -9.95
N ILE A 900 30.95 -53.73 -8.90
CA ILE A 900 30.97 -54.95 -8.08
C ILE A 900 30.46 -56.16 -8.88
N ILE A 901 29.40 -56.00 -9.66
CA ILE A 901 28.86 -57.08 -10.53
C ILE A 901 29.88 -57.45 -11.61
N ILE A 902 30.57 -56.48 -12.21
CA ILE A 902 31.66 -56.72 -13.18
C ILE A 902 32.82 -57.45 -12.50
N LEU A 903 33.23 -57.03 -11.30
CA LEU A 903 34.27 -57.73 -10.53
C LEU A 903 33.88 -59.17 -10.18
N LEU A 904 32.64 -59.40 -9.73
CA LEU A 904 32.14 -60.74 -9.39
C LEU A 904 32.00 -61.63 -10.63
N THR A 905 31.53 -61.09 -11.75
CA THR A 905 31.44 -61.84 -13.02
C THR A 905 32.83 -62.17 -13.56
N LEU A 906 33.80 -61.23 -13.52
CA LEU A 906 35.20 -61.49 -13.85
C LEU A 906 35.84 -62.54 -12.93
N ALA A 907 35.56 -62.47 -11.62
CA ALA A 907 36.03 -63.47 -10.66
C ALA A 907 35.42 -64.86 -10.92
N LEU A 908 34.12 -64.92 -11.23
CA LEU A 908 33.44 -66.15 -11.61
C LEU A 908 34.00 -66.72 -12.93
N LEU A 909 34.27 -65.85 -13.91
CA LEU A 909 34.87 -66.24 -15.19
C LEU A 909 36.30 -66.76 -14.99
N ALA A 910 37.10 -66.10 -14.15
CA ALA A 910 38.42 -66.56 -13.73
C ALA A 910 38.35 -67.91 -13.00
N LEU A 911 37.36 -68.11 -12.12
CA LEU A 911 37.11 -69.38 -11.42
C LEU A 911 36.71 -70.50 -12.38
N ILE A 912 35.82 -70.23 -13.34
CA ILE A 912 35.41 -71.18 -14.39
C ILE A 912 36.60 -71.54 -15.28
N LEU A 913 37.42 -70.56 -15.68
CA LEU A 913 38.65 -70.79 -16.44
C LEU A 913 39.68 -71.58 -15.63
N TYR A 914 39.83 -71.31 -14.34
CA TYR A 914 40.69 -72.06 -13.43
C TYR A 914 40.22 -73.51 -13.24
N MET A 915 38.92 -73.74 -13.07
CA MET A 915 38.31 -75.07 -12.98
C MET A 915 38.47 -75.86 -14.29
N ARG A 916 38.31 -75.21 -15.46
CA ARG A 916 38.58 -75.82 -16.78
C ARG A 916 40.04 -76.23 -16.93
N LYS A 917 40.99 -75.39 -16.48
CA LYS A 917 42.44 -75.68 -16.56
C LYS A 917 42.87 -76.85 -15.66
N ARG A 918 42.13 -77.14 -14.58
CA ARG A 918 42.40 -78.25 -13.65
C ARG A 918 41.58 -79.54 -13.87
N LYS A 919 40.75 -79.64 -14.93
CA LYS A 919 39.87 -80.80 -15.20
C LYS A 919 38.97 -81.22 -14.01
N ILE A 920 38.50 -80.26 -13.21
CA ILE A 920 37.56 -80.55 -12.12
C ILE A 920 36.15 -80.59 -12.73
N LYS A 921 35.50 -81.77 -12.74
CA LYS A 921 34.12 -81.95 -13.24
C LYS A 921 33.15 -81.10 -12.40
N PRO A 922 32.12 -80.48 -13.00
CA PRO A 922 31.12 -79.75 -12.24
C PRO A 922 30.25 -80.74 -11.43
N PHE A 923 29.88 -80.35 -10.22
CA PHE A 923 28.88 -81.03 -9.41
C PHE A 923 27.56 -81.15 -10.20
N LYS A 924 26.98 -82.35 -10.23
CA LYS A 924 25.58 -82.57 -10.62
C LYS A 924 24.69 -82.17 -9.45
N ALA A 925 23.91 -81.11 -9.62
CA ALA A 925 22.55 -80.93 -9.12
C ALA A 925 21.94 -79.75 -9.89
#